data_AF-A0A8H7XAF7-F1
#
_entry.id   AF-A0A8H7XAF7-F1
#
_cell.length_a   1.000
_cell.length_b   1.000
_cell.length_c   1.000
_cell.angle_alpha   90.00
_cell.angle_beta   90.00
_cell.angle_gamma   90.00
#
_symmetry.space_group_name_H-M   'P 1'
#
loop_
_entity.id
_entity.type
_entity.pdbx_description
1 polymer ?
#
loop_
_entity_poly.entity_id
_entity_poly.type
_entity_poly.pdbx_seq_one_letter_code
_entity_poly.pdbx_strand_id
1 'polypeptide(L)'
;MSSPSASDGPAPPSNRRFSRSKRGKLRNGTFILPGTGERVRRQITLRNPSNFDGPARTNSGSSILPLRRTYSQAGTFRTAVDNTVEAGWEFWGWLHTPAAKGILKSSLAYLLGSMATFLPPIANFLGHQDSKHLVCTITVYFHPSRSQGSMQEAIILGLGAFFYAVFVSVSSMATSVFFESQLGMIELGYIMVLIVFIGGGLGFVGWFKQRYNAPLVSVSCSLASLAIITVITKENAIQVGVFSNDKIVQVMKMILMGMASTSVVSLILWPISARTELRETMINVTDSFGDMLTLITRGFLSGSETDLRSTTFIKAQNKHKAVFTKLKTNLKEAKFEHYLLGTEEEYKLQVSLVTCMQRLAQSIGGLRSAALTQFSLLRESTTFGNGTPLSSRYSPQIQGLVSPVSSRHDRFAVLTAIEEASEEGSGAEDRDDEPPNPFERHPSTMSYTSSTMPTVRTPSEIFSRFIMHLGPSMKSLAYTLSQILQELPFGEGPLYEIKINDHFKTSLTEALKLYSSARADALKELYKSKELDRDRPESIEADFEEVAASCGHFSFSLQTFAEEMQTFLSILEDLKEWTEKENPKTWNWIRFWRKPKPQVTDGPNGVPEEEQRLIQPPQEPMLPKDIPDLAIERRSTRQWQAPVQDKKWSLYRKILDIILVLARDDVRFAVKVGFGASLYAMFAFIPLTRPFYQHWRGEWGLLSYMLVCAMTIGASNTTGWSRFIGTFIGAAIACFLWSITQGNPFGLAFCGWMVSLPCFYIILVKGQGPFGRFIMLTYNLSCLYAYSLSIQDGDDDDDEGGVVPIITEIALHRVVAVIAGCVWGLIITRVIWPISARNKFKDGLSLLWLRMGLIWKRDPLSTILEGESQNEYMDLKEEFALQQYLLRLDNLRSAAASEFELRGPFPAKAYERIIDSTNKMLDAFHAMNVVIQKDLTASEGETILLKYTADERAQLCSRISHLFQVLASSLKLEFPLSDALPDTSNARDRLLAKIFHYRKNVASAEEDPNNPLVKDEDYEMIYAFILVTGQLSEELKRVQRDIEDLFGVMDENLFKLT
;
A
#
# COMPACT_ATOMS: atom_id res chain seq x y z
N MET A 1 14.93 6.99 -91.66
CA MET A 1 13.93 8.06 -91.41
C MET A 1 14.27 8.74 -90.09
N SER A 2 13.80 9.97 -89.88
CA SER A 2 14.55 10.99 -89.13
C SER A 2 13.85 11.55 -87.88
N SER A 3 14.63 11.68 -86.79
CA SER A 3 14.62 12.83 -85.83
C SER A 3 13.42 13.03 -84.88
N PRO A 4 13.55 13.83 -83.78
CA PRO A 4 14.73 14.10 -82.93
C PRO A 4 14.43 14.21 -81.39
N SER A 5 15.48 14.63 -80.65
CA SER A 5 15.50 15.37 -79.36
C SER A 5 15.69 14.59 -78.04
N ALA A 6 16.57 15.14 -77.20
CA ALA A 6 16.95 14.62 -75.88
C ALA A 6 17.53 15.73 -74.98
N SER A 7 17.02 15.88 -73.76
CA SER A 7 17.66 16.57 -72.63
C SER A 7 16.81 16.42 -71.36
N ASP A 8 17.37 15.83 -70.29
CA ASP A 8 17.38 16.41 -68.92
C ASP A 8 17.85 15.40 -67.86
N GLY A 9 18.67 15.91 -66.92
CA GLY A 9 19.18 15.19 -65.75
C GLY A 9 20.01 16.14 -64.87
N PRO A 10 19.56 16.50 -63.64
CA PRO A 10 20.17 17.59 -62.87
C PRO A 10 21.35 17.20 -61.96
N ALA A 11 22.11 18.22 -61.57
CA ALA A 11 23.43 18.18 -60.92
C ALA A 11 23.41 18.08 -59.37
N PRO A 12 24.55 17.77 -58.70
CA PRO A 12 24.62 17.64 -57.24
C PRO A 12 24.73 18.99 -56.50
N PRO A 13 24.26 19.09 -55.24
CA PRO A 13 24.26 20.34 -54.46
C PRO A 13 25.57 20.62 -53.68
N SER A 14 25.73 21.89 -53.31
CA SER A 14 26.96 22.51 -52.82
C SER A 14 27.20 22.46 -51.30
N ASN A 15 28.47 22.59 -50.92
CA ASN A 15 28.99 22.88 -49.57
C ASN A 15 28.10 23.73 -48.65
N ARG A 16 27.95 23.31 -47.38
CA ARG A 16 27.70 24.19 -46.24
C ARG A 16 28.76 23.95 -45.15
N ARG A 17 29.51 25.00 -44.82
CA ARG A 17 30.47 25.00 -43.71
C ARG A 17 29.71 25.00 -42.38
N PHE A 18 29.93 24.00 -41.53
CA PHE A 18 29.54 24.08 -40.12
C PHE A 18 30.52 24.97 -39.35
N SER A 19 29.99 25.97 -38.66
CA SER A 19 30.77 26.83 -37.76
C SER A 19 31.20 26.03 -36.52
N ARG A 20 32.51 25.94 -36.28
CA ARG A 20 33.07 25.26 -35.11
C ARG A 20 32.77 26.11 -33.87
N SER A 21 31.79 25.69 -33.06
CA SER A 21 31.49 26.33 -31.77
C SER A 21 32.75 26.38 -30.90
N LYS A 22 33.00 27.53 -30.27
CA LYS A 22 34.17 27.72 -29.39
C LYS A 22 34.01 26.86 -28.14
N ARG A 23 34.91 25.88 -27.99
CA ARG A 23 34.98 24.95 -26.86
C ARG A 23 35.25 25.70 -25.55
N GLY A 24 34.19 26.09 -24.83
CA GLY A 24 34.30 26.53 -23.44
C GLY A 24 34.87 25.39 -22.60
N LYS A 25 35.90 25.67 -21.79
CA LYS A 25 36.44 24.68 -20.84
C LYS A 25 35.42 24.45 -19.72
N LEU A 26 34.58 23.43 -19.87
CA LEU A 26 33.71 22.94 -18.80
C LEU A 26 34.56 22.32 -17.68
N ARG A 27 34.10 22.48 -16.44
CA ARG A 27 34.84 22.10 -15.22
C ARG A 27 34.54 20.64 -14.86
N ASN A 28 35.50 19.74 -15.09
CA ASN A 28 35.38 18.32 -14.73
C ASN A 28 35.09 18.16 -13.22
N GLY A 29 33.99 17.48 -12.90
CA GLY A 29 33.67 17.01 -11.54
C GLY A 29 34.59 15.87 -11.12
N THR A 30 34.80 15.73 -9.80
CA THR A 30 35.48 14.57 -9.21
C THR A 30 34.44 13.70 -8.51
N PHE A 31 34.37 12.42 -8.87
CA PHE A 31 33.54 11.43 -8.19
C PHE A 31 34.42 10.30 -7.67
N ILE A 32 33.87 9.48 -6.77
CA ILE A 32 34.54 8.29 -6.25
C ILE A 32 33.82 7.08 -6.85
N LEU A 33 34.57 6.15 -7.45
CA LEU A 33 34.03 4.87 -7.89
C LEU A 33 33.77 4.00 -6.66
N PRO A 34 32.51 3.68 -6.31
CA PRO A 34 32.22 2.94 -5.07
C PRO A 34 32.79 1.52 -5.09
N GLY A 35 32.99 0.94 -6.28
CA GLY A 35 33.66 -0.35 -6.47
C GLY A 35 35.16 -0.37 -6.11
N THR A 36 35.88 0.75 -6.22
CA THR A 36 37.36 0.80 -6.08
C THR A 36 37.88 1.85 -5.08
N GLY A 37 37.03 2.76 -4.61
CA GLY A 37 37.43 3.91 -3.80
C GLY A 37 38.25 4.97 -4.55
N GLU A 38 38.48 4.82 -5.87
CA GLU A 38 39.34 5.74 -6.62
C GLU A 38 38.61 7.04 -6.97
N ARG A 39 39.27 8.18 -6.69
CA ARG A 39 38.75 9.52 -6.99
C ARG A 39 39.03 9.92 -8.43
N VAL A 40 38.10 9.58 -9.33
CA VAL A 40 38.21 9.81 -10.77
C VAL A 40 37.63 11.17 -11.19
N ARG A 41 38.27 11.81 -12.19
CA ARG A 41 37.87 13.13 -12.70
C ARG A 41 37.50 13.08 -14.18
N ARG A 42 36.24 12.73 -14.49
CA ARG A 42 35.67 12.63 -15.85
C ARG A 42 34.36 13.43 -15.98
N GLN A 43 33.88 13.60 -17.21
CA GLN A 43 32.56 14.20 -17.49
C GLN A 43 31.47 13.14 -17.29
N ILE A 44 30.47 13.43 -16.47
CA ILE A 44 29.42 12.47 -16.06
C ILE A 44 28.15 12.71 -16.89
N THR A 45 27.62 11.68 -17.56
CA THR A 45 26.27 11.63 -18.11
C THR A 45 25.43 10.62 -17.31
N LEU A 46 24.19 10.98 -16.93
CA LEU A 46 23.24 10.03 -16.35
C LEU A 46 22.58 9.34 -17.55
N ARG A 47 22.96 8.08 -17.83
CA ARG A 47 22.41 7.35 -18.99
C ARG A 47 20.96 6.93 -18.74
N ASN A 48 20.20 6.89 -19.83
CA ASN A 48 18.82 6.40 -19.83
C ASN A 48 18.82 4.85 -19.75
N PRO A 49 18.09 4.22 -18.81
CA PRO A 49 18.00 2.75 -18.73
C PRO A 49 17.39 2.10 -19.98
N SER A 50 16.78 2.86 -20.91
CA SER A 50 16.35 2.33 -22.21
C SER A 50 17.50 1.86 -23.12
N ASN A 51 18.74 2.23 -22.84
CA ASN A 51 19.90 1.97 -23.70
C ASN A 51 20.90 0.98 -23.06
N PHE A 52 20.48 0.23 -22.03
CA PHE A 52 21.27 -0.84 -21.43
C PHE A 52 20.63 -2.20 -21.66
N ASP A 53 20.52 -2.59 -22.94
CA ASP A 53 20.71 -4.00 -23.25
C ASP A 53 22.21 -4.27 -23.10
N GLY A 54 22.57 -5.19 -22.19
CA GLY A 54 23.91 -5.79 -22.20
C GLY A 54 24.13 -6.59 -23.50
N PRO A 55 25.26 -7.31 -23.66
CA PRO A 55 25.47 -8.20 -24.81
C PRO A 55 24.51 -9.39 -24.73
N ALA A 56 23.26 -9.15 -25.13
CA ALA A 56 22.20 -10.14 -25.19
C ALA A 56 22.60 -11.21 -26.20
N ARG A 57 22.65 -12.46 -25.74
CA ARG A 57 22.79 -13.64 -26.59
C ARG A 57 21.77 -13.53 -27.72
N THR A 58 22.25 -13.70 -28.95
CA THR A 58 21.45 -13.64 -30.18
C THR A 58 20.22 -14.54 -30.10
N ASN A 59 19.07 -13.96 -29.82
CA ASN A 59 17.78 -14.61 -29.97
C ASN A 59 16.94 -13.77 -30.95
N SER A 60 16.71 -14.35 -32.12
CA SER A 60 16.07 -13.70 -33.26
C SER A 60 14.57 -13.47 -33.01
N GLY A 61 14.15 -12.20 -32.99
CA GLY A 61 12.78 -11.78 -32.68
C GLY A 61 12.36 -10.50 -33.42
N SER A 62 12.39 -10.57 -34.75
CA SER A 62 11.43 -9.95 -35.68
C SER A 62 11.00 -8.47 -35.49
N SER A 63 11.52 -7.60 -36.34
CA SER A 63 11.00 -6.26 -36.61
C SER A 63 9.67 -6.28 -37.38
N ILE A 64 8.79 -5.31 -37.08
CA ILE A 64 7.47 -5.18 -37.67
C ILE A 64 7.54 -4.42 -39.00
N LEU A 65 7.16 -5.06 -40.11
CA LEU A 65 6.73 -4.39 -41.35
C LEU A 65 5.56 -5.17 -42.00
N PRO A 66 4.47 -4.50 -42.40
CA PRO A 66 3.34 -5.16 -43.05
C PRO A 66 3.54 -5.25 -44.57
N LEU A 67 3.88 -6.42 -45.10
CA LEU A 67 3.76 -6.69 -46.55
C LEU A 67 2.76 -7.80 -46.86
N ARG A 68 1.57 -7.33 -47.27
CA ARG A 68 0.58 -7.96 -48.17
C ARG A 68 1.03 -9.31 -48.77
N ARG A 69 0.46 -10.42 -48.29
CA ARG A 69 0.55 -11.74 -48.93
C ARG A 69 -0.82 -12.28 -49.33
N THR A 70 -0.87 -12.86 -50.52
CA THR A 70 -2.06 -13.43 -51.15
C THR A 70 -2.43 -14.76 -50.49
N TYR A 71 -3.73 -15.00 -50.25
CA TYR A 71 -4.21 -16.22 -49.60
C TYR A 71 -4.01 -17.47 -50.46
N SER A 72 -3.52 -18.56 -49.84
CA SER A 72 -3.55 -19.92 -50.37
C SER A 72 -3.99 -20.88 -49.26
N GLN A 73 -5.03 -21.68 -49.52
CA GLN A 73 -5.73 -22.48 -48.51
C GLN A 73 -4.91 -23.66 -47.94
N ALA A 74 -3.75 -23.97 -48.52
CA ALA A 74 -2.87 -25.04 -48.04
C ALA A 74 -2.05 -24.69 -46.78
N GLY A 75 -1.96 -23.40 -46.41
CA GLY A 75 -1.20 -22.98 -45.22
C GLY A 75 -1.90 -23.28 -43.89
N THR A 76 -3.24 -23.34 -43.89
CA THR A 76 -4.08 -23.27 -42.69
C THR A 76 -3.82 -24.36 -41.66
N PHE A 77 -3.48 -25.59 -42.09
CA PHE A 77 -3.17 -26.69 -41.16
C PHE A 77 -1.78 -26.57 -40.55
N ARG A 78 -0.76 -26.16 -41.32
CA ARG A 78 0.58 -25.91 -40.77
C ARG A 78 0.56 -24.74 -39.81
N THR A 79 -0.06 -23.61 -40.18
CA THR A 79 -0.20 -22.47 -39.26
C THR A 79 -1.02 -22.83 -38.01
N ALA A 80 -2.02 -23.71 -38.10
CA ALA A 80 -2.71 -24.22 -36.91
C ALA A 80 -1.79 -25.06 -36.02
N VAL A 81 -1.00 -25.97 -36.59
CA VAL A 81 -0.01 -26.78 -35.85
C VAL A 81 1.07 -25.90 -35.22
N ASP A 82 1.67 -25.00 -35.99
CA ASP A 82 2.71 -24.08 -35.53
C ASP A 82 2.17 -23.18 -34.40
N ASN A 83 0.96 -22.62 -34.54
CA ASN A 83 0.29 -21.87 -33.46
C ASN A 83 0.01 -22.73 -32.22
N THR A 84 -0.33 -24.02 -32.37
CA THR A 84 -0.50 -24.92 -31.19
C THR A 84 0.82 -25.31 -30.53
N VAL A 85 1.92 -25.34 -31.29
CA VAL A 85 3.27 -25.56 -30.76
C VAL A 85 3.77 -24.32 -30.05
N GLU A 86 3.60 -23.12 -30.62
CA GLU A 86 3.90 -21.85 -29.97
C GLU A 86 3.07 -21.67 -28.69
N ALA A 87 1.74 -21.88 -28.74
CA ALA A 87 0.89 -21.87 -27.54
C ALA A 87 1.30 -22.95 -26.52
N GLY A 88 1.84 -24.08 -26.97
CA GLY A 88 2.42 -25.12 -26.11
C GLY A 88 3.70 -24.66 -25.40
N TRP A 89 4.59 -23.95 -26.09
CA TRP A 89 5.79 -23.35 -25.51
C TRP A 89 5.46 -22.17 -24.58
N GLU A 90 4.50 -21.32 -24.93
CA GLU A 90 3.98 -20.27 -24.05
C GLU A 90 3.34 -20.86 -22.78
N PHE A 91 2.54 -21.92 -22.91
CA PHE A 91 1.98 -22.65 -21.78
C PHE A 91 3.05 -23.31 -20.91
N TRP A 92 4.10 -23.87 -21.52
CA TRP A 92 5.26 -24.41 -20.80
C TRP A 92 6.02 -23.32 -20.03
N GLY A 93 6.27 -22.17 -20.66
CA GLY A 93 6.85 -20.99 -20.01
C GLY A 93 5.97 -20.48 -18.85
N TRP A 94 4.65 -20.43 -19.06
CA TRP A 94 3.68 -20.10 -18.02
C TRP A 94 3.75 -21.08 -16.84
N LEU A 95 3.89 -22.38 -17.08
CA LEU A 95 3.98 -23.42 -16.05
C LEU A 95 5.16 -23.21 -15.08
N HIS A 96 6.27 -22.64 -15.55
CA HIS A 96 7.43 -22.32 -14.73
C HIS A 96 7.25 -21.07 -13.85
N THR A 97 6.23 -20.24 -14.10
CA THR A 97 5.90 -19.02 -13.34
C THR A 97 5.53 -19.38 -11.88
N PRO A 98 5.95 -18.60 -10.86
CA PRO A 98 5.62 -18.87 -9.46
C PRO A 98 4.10 -19.00 -9.21
N ALA A 99 3.27 -18.20 -9.91
CA ALA A 99 1.82 -18.30 -9.83
C ALA A 99 1.28 -19.67 -10.33
N ALA A 100 1.81 -20.21 -11.43
CA ALA A 100 1.41 -21.52 -11.96
C ALA A 100 1.85 -22.66 -11.04
N LYS A 101 3.08 -22.61 -10.50
CA LYS A 101 3.55 -23.54 -9.46
C LYS A 101 2.63 -23.53 -8.24
N GLY A 102 2.19 -22.35 -7.79
CA GLY A 102 1.23 -22.19 -6.69
C GLY A 102 -0.15 -22.82 -6.96
N ILE A 103 -0.67 -22.65 -8.18
CA ILE A 103 -1.92 -23.28 -8.65
C ILE A 103 -1.77 -24.80 -8.68
N LEU A 104 -0.71 -25.33 -9.29
CA LEU A 104 -0.44 -26.77 -9.36
C LEU A 104 -0.28 -27.39 -7.97
N LYS A 105 0.54 -26.78 -7.10
CA LYS A 105 0.74 -27.18 -5.71
C LYS A 105 -0.59 -27.26 -4.94
N SER A 106 -1.47 -26.30 -5.15
CA SER A 106 -2.80 -26.26 -4.53
C SER A 106 -3.76 -27.30 -5.11
N SER A 107 -3.73 -27.52 -6.43
CA SER A 107 -4.51 -28.58 -7.08
C SER A 107 -4.12 -29.98 -6.60
N LEU A 108 -2.83 -30.22 -6.32
CA LEU A 108 -2.34 -31.50 -5.83
C LEU A 108 -2.73 -31.73 -4.36
N ALA A 109 -2.71 -30.69 -3.51
CA ALA A 109 -3.29 -30.80 -2.16
C ALA A 109 -4.81 -31.05 -2.18
N TYR A 110 -5.54 -30.49 -3.14
CA TYR A 110 -6.95 -30.81 -3.35
C TYR A 110 -7.14 -32.29 -3.72
N LEU A 111 -6.35 -32.82 -4.65
CA LEU A 111 -6.36 -34.23 -5.03
C LEU A 111 -6.07 -35.15 -3.84
N LEU A 112 -5.01 -34.87 -3.06
CA LEU A 112 -4.70 -35.62 -1.83
C LEU A 112 -5.82 -35.51 -0.78
N GLY A 113 -6.45 -34.34 -0.63
CA GLY A 113 -7.61 -34.16 0.24
C GLY A 113 -8.82 -34.98 -0.21
N SER A 114 -9.01 -35.16 -1.52
CA SER A 114 -10.08 -35.99 -2.11
C SER A 114 -9.81 -37.49 -1.96
N MET A 115 -8.57 -37.92 -1.73
CA MET A 115 -8.28 -39.32 -1.42
C MET A 115 -8.93 -39.78 -0.10
N ALA A 116 -9.25 -38.87 0.82
CA ALA A 116 -9.99 -39.19 2.04
C ALA A 116 -11.45 -39.61 1.78
N THR A 117 -12.04 -39.22 0.64
CA THR A 117 -13.33 -39.74 0.15
C THR A 117 -13.16 -40.98 -0.72
N PHE A 118 -12.15 -41.00 -1.61
CA PHE A 118 -12.05 -42.04 -2.64
C PHE A 118 -11.34 -43.33 -2.19
N LEU A 119 -10.37 -43.28 -1.27
CA LEU A 119 -9.60 -44.47 -0.84
C LEU A 119 -10.26 -45.18 0.35
N PRO A 120 -10.72 -46.45 0.21
CA PRO A 120 -11.33 -47.22 1.29
C PRO A 120 -10.56 -47.24 2.63
N PRO A 121 -9.22 -47.45 2.70
CA PRO A 121 -8.54 -47.51 4.00
C PRO A 121 -8.58 -46.17 4.75
N ILE A 122 -8.51 -45.04 4.03
CA ILE A 122 -8.59 -43.70 4.62
C ILE A 122 -10.04 -43.39 5.00
N ALA A 123 -10.98 -43.68 4.10
CA ALA A 123 -12.41 -43.51 4.32
C ALA A 123 -12.94 -44.32 5.51
N ASN A 124 -12.37 -45.50 5.79
CA ASN A 124 -12.70 -46.34 6.95
C ASN A 124 -12.04 -45.83 8.24
N PHE A 125 -10.80 -45.30 8.20
CA PHE A 125 -10.18 -44.63 9.35
C PHE A 125 -10.98 -43.40 9.81
N LEU A 126 -11.62 -42.69 8.86
CA LEU A 126 -12.57 -41.63 9.14
C LEU A 126 -13.90 -42.13 9.73
N GLY A 127 -14.28 -43.39 9.59
CA GLY A 127 -15.55 -43.94 10.07
C GLY A 127 -16.75 -43.68 9.14
N HIS A 128 -17.95 -44.09 9.58
CA HIS A 128 -19.19 -44.00 8.79
C HIS A 128 -19.89 -42.64 8.99
N GLN A 129 -19.65 -41.73 8.05
CA GLN A 129 -20.34 -40.45 7.86
C GLN A 129 -20.22 -39.97 6.42
N ASP A 130 -21.21 -39.22 5.97
CA ASP A 130 -21.31 -38.53 4.68
C ASP A 130 -20.32 -37.35 4.50
N SER A 131 -19.86 -36.81 5.63
CA SER A 131 -19.09 -35.57 5.70
C SER A 131 -17.62 -35.72 5.32
N LYS A 132 -17.18 -36.88 4.81
CA LYS A 132 -15.77 -37.14 4.39
C LYS A 132 -15.23 -36.10 3.40
N HIS A 133 -16.11 -35.52 2.57
CA HIS A 133 -15.82 -34.41 1.66
C HIS A 133 -15.31 -33.13 2.35
N LEU A 134 -15.45 -33.03 3.68
CA LEU A 134 -14.93 -31.94 4.50
C LEU A 134 -13.39 -31.87 4.47
N VAL A 135 -12.67 -33.00 4.43
CA VAL A 135 -11.20 -33.00 4.36
C VAL A 135 -10.71 -32.23 3.14
N CYS A 136 -11.24 -32.58 1.97
CA CYS A 136 -10.98 -31.90 0.70
C CYS A 136 -11.43 -30.42 0.72
N THR A 137 -12.54 -30.11 1.38
CA THR A 137 -13.00 -28.72 1.52
C THR A 137 -12.03 -27.87 2.36
N ILE A 138 -11.47 -28.44 3.44
CA ILE A 138 -10.48 -27.78 4.28
C ILE A 138 -9.20 -27.46 3.48
N THR A 139 -8.79 -28.31 2.52
CA THR A 139 -7.59 -28.04 1.70
C THR A 139 -7.75 -26.83 0.75
N VAL A 140 -8.96 -26.54 0.28
CA VAL A 140 -9.26 -25.34 -0.54
C VAL A 140 -9.16 -24.06 0.30
N TYR A 141 -9.57 -24.12 1.56
CA TYR A 141 -9.55 -22.98 2.49
C TYR A 141 -8.14 -22.71 3.04
N PHE A 142 -7.37 -23.76 3.34
CA PHE A 142 -5.94 -23.72 3.70
C PHE A 142 -5.03 -24.07 2.49
N HIS A 143 -5.12 -23.30 1.41
CA HIS A 143 -4.29 -23.56 0.23
C HIS A 143 -2.77 -23.61 0.55
N PRO A 144 -2.01 -24.57 0.02
CA PRO A 144 -0.58 -24.76 0.31
C PRO A 144 0.35 -23.79 -0.41
N SER A 145 -0.17 -22.91 -1.28
CA SER A 145 0.59 -21.88 -2.00
C SER A 145 0.97 -20.66 -1.14
N ARG A 146 1.08 -20.84 0.18
CA ARG A 146 1.49 -19.80 1.13
C ARG A 146 2.95 -19.97 1.52
N SER A 147 3.54 -18.92 2.09
CA SER A 147 4.80 -19.03 2.81
C SER A 147 4.67 -19.97 4.02
N GLN A 148 5.78 -20.53 4.50
CA GLN A 148 5.78 -21.39 5.68
C GLN A 148 5.29 -20.62 6.92
N GLY A 149 5.73 -19.38 7.11
CA GLY A 149 5.27 -18.50 8.18
C GLY A 149 3.75 -18.27 8.21
N SER A 150 3.16 -17.95 7.06
CA SER A 150 1.70 -17.79 6.89
C SER A 150 0.94 -19.09 7.17
N MET A 151 1.51 -20.24 6.78
CA MET A 151 0.92 -21.55 7.06
C MET A 151 0.93 -21.85 8.57
N GLN A 152 2.00 -21.50 9.31
CA GLN A 152 2.04 -21.66 10.77
C GLN A 152 0.99 -20.77 11.47
N GLU A 153 0.86 -19.50 11.08
CA GLU A 153 -0.21 -18.62 11.58
C GLU A 153 -1.60 -19.25 11.33
N ALA A 154 -1.80 -19.81 10.14
CA ALA A 154 -3.05 -20.47 9.76
C ALA A 154 -3.34 -21.73 10.59
N ILE A 155 -2.33 -22.56 10.89
CA ILE A 155 -2.47 -23.76 11.74
C ILE A 155 -2.84 -23.37 13.17
N ILE A 156 -2.20 -22.36 13.76
CA ILE A 156 -2.49 -21.88 15.12
C ILE A 156 -3.94 -21.37 15.21
N LEU A 157 -4.35 -20.54 14.24
CA LEU A 157 -5.74 -20.05 14.17
C LEU A 157 -6.75 -21.16 13.89
N GLY A 158 -6.39 -22.16 13.08
CA GLY A 158 -7.22 -23.33 12.78
C GLY A 158 -7.45 -24.22 14.00
N LEU A 159 -6.39 -24.52 14.76
CA LEU A 159 -6.47 -25.25 16.03
C LEU A 159 -7.29 -24.49 17.08
N GLY A 160 -7.09 -23.17 17.22
CA GLY A 160 -7.90 -22.36 18.13
C GLY A 160 -9.40 -22.38 17.80
N ALA A 161 -9.74 -22.27 16.50
CA ALA A 161 -11.11 -22.39 16.01
C ALA A 161 -11.70 -23.80 16.22
N PHE A 162 -10.88 -24.85 16.07
CA PHE A 162 -11.28 -26.23 16.36
C PHE A 162 -11.59 -26.44 17.85
N PHE A 163 -10.69 -26.05 18.76
CA PHE A 163 -10.92 -26.18 20.21
C PHE A 163 -12.17 -25.40 20.66
N TYR A 164 -12.42 -24.22 20.09
CA TYR A 164 -13.63 -23.46 20.33
C TYR A 164 -14.90 -24.20 19.86
N ALA A 165 -14.89 -24.76 18.64
CA ALA A 165 -16.02 -25.53 18.11
C ALA A 165 -16.32 -26.80 18.94
N VAL A 166 -15.27 -27.50 19.40
CA VAL A 166 -15.41 -28.65 20.31
C VAL A 166 -16.02 -28.21 21.65
N PHE A 167 -15.52 -27.12 22.25
CA PHE A 167 -16.06 -26.57 23.49
C PHE A 167 -17.56 -26.26 23.37
N VAL A 168 -17.97 -25.48 22.35
CA VAL A 168 -19.39 -25.15 22.12
C VAL A 168 -20.23 -26.40 21.91
N SER A 169 -19.75 -27.38 21.14
CA SER A 169 -20.48 -28.62 20.83
C SER A 169 -20.67 -29.51 22.07
N VAL A 170 -19.59 -29.75 22.83
CA VAL A 170 -19.61 -30.57 24.05
C VAL A 170 -20.49 -29.91 25.12
N SER A 171 -20.39 -28.60 25.33
CA SER A 171 -21.24 -27.88 26.26
C SER A 171 -22.72 -27.89 25.84
N SER A 172 -23.02 -27.82 24.53
CA SER A 172 -24.38 -27.95 24.00
C SER A 172 -24.98 -29.33 24.25
N MET A 173 -24.22 -30.41 24.02
CA MET A 173 -24.64 -31.78 24.33
C MET A 173 -24.86 -31.96 25.83
N ALA A 174 -23.89 -31.56 26.67
CA ALA A 174 -23.99 -31.69 28.12
C ALA A 174 -25.19 -30.92 28.71
N THR A 175 -25.52 -29.75 28.15
CA THR A 175 -26.70 -28.98 28.53
C THR A 175 -27.99 -29.70 28.18
N SER A 176 -28.07 -30.32 27.00
CA SER A 176 -29.24 -31.09 26.55
C SER A 176 -29.47 -32.31 27.44
N VAL A 177 -28.42 -33.10 27.67
CA VAL A 177 -28.40 -34.26 28.59
C VAL A 177 -28.86 -33.85 30.00
N PHE A 178 -28.42 -32.69 30.51
CA PHE A 178 -28.79 -32.20 31.83
C PHE A 178 -30.29 -31.88 31.95
N PHE A 179 -30.85 -31.15 30.97
CA PHE A 179 -32.27 -30.77 30.99
C PHE A 179 -33.23 -31.96 30.79
N GLU A 180 -32.80 -32.99 30.07
CA GLU A 180 -33.52 -34.25 29.99
C GLU A 180 -33.41 -35.05 31.30
N SER A 181 -32.19 -35.41 31.71
CA SER A 181 -31.96 -36.37 32.80
C SER A 181 -32.29 -35.87 34.21
N GLN A 182 -32.17 -34.57 34.49
CA GLN A 182 -32.41 -34.00 35.83
C GLN A 182 -33.75 -33.27 35.95
N LEU A 183 -34.29 -32.75 34.85
CA LEU A 183 -35.43 -31.84 34.85
C LEU A 183 -36.63 -32.32 34.00
N GLY A 184 -36.46 -33.33 33.14
CA GLY A 184 -37.53 -33.85 32.28
C GLY A 184 -38.11 -32.83 31.28
N MET A 185 -37.42 -31.71 31.03
CA MET A 185 -37.90 -30.57 30.24
C MET A 185 -37.00 -30.31 29.03
N ILE A 186 -37.07 -31.23 28.06
CA ILE A 186 -36.25 -31.19 26.83
C ILE A 186 -36.44 -29.87 26.05
N GLU A 187 -37.67 -29.36 25.98
CA GLU A 187 -37.99 -28.08 25.30
C GLU A 187 -37.22 -26.88 25.87
N LEU A 188 -36.99 -26.84 27.19
CA LEU A 188 -36.20 -25.79 27.81
C LEU A 188 -34.71 -25.96 27.49
N GLY A 189 -34.25 -27.21 27.36
CA GLY A 189 -32.94 -27.55 26.80
C GLY A 189 -32.76 -27.01 25.37
N TYR A 190 -33.72 -27.24 24.48
CA TYR A 190 -33.69 -26.72 23.10
C TYR A 190 -33.59 -25.18 23.05
N ILE A 191 -34.39 -24.47 23.86
CA ILE A 191 -34.34 -23.01 23.96
C ILE A 191 -32.96 -22.53 24.44
N MET A 192 -32.40 -23.18 25.46
CA MET A 192 -31.06 -22.86 25.96
C MET A 192 -29.97 -23.13 24.91
N VAL A 193 -30.06 -24.23 24.16
CA VAL A 193 -29.14 -24.55 23.06
C VAL A 193 -29.18 -23.50 21.96
N LEU A 194 -30.39 -23.11 21.55
CA LEU A 194 -30.61 -22.16 20.48
C LEU A 194 -30.16 -20.73 20.83
N ILE A 195 -30.35 -20.29 22.07
CA ILE A 195 -29.94 -18.94 22.51
C ILE A 195 -28.44 -18.91 22.86
N VAL A 196 -27.95 -19.85 23.67
CA VAL A 196 -26.59 -19.78 24.23
C VAL A 196 -25.54 -20.33 23.25
N PHE A 197 -25.73 -21.54 22.71
CA PHE A 197 -24.70 -22.19 21.90
C PHE A 197 -24.80 -21.83 20.42
N ILE A 198 -26.00 -21.74 19.84
CA ILE A 198 -26.17 -21.26 18.46
C ILE A 198 -26.04 -19.73 18.42
N GLY A 199 -26.88 -19.02 19.17
CA GLY A 199 -26.90 -17.55 19.18
C GLY A 199 -25.61 -16.95 19.73
N GLY A 200 -25.26 -17.28 20.97
CA GLY A 200 -24.02 -16.82 21.60
C GLY A 200 -22.76 -17.35 20.91
N GLY A 201 -22.73 -18.63 20.52
CA GLY A 201 -21.57 -19.25 19.88
C GLY A 201 -21.28 -18.71 18.48
N LEU A 202 -22.26 -18.73 17.57
CA LEU A 202 -22.07 -18.18 16.22
C LEU A 202 -21.98 -16.64 16.24
N GLY A 203 -22.63 -15.98 17.20
CA GLY A 203 -22.44 -14.56 17.46
C GLY A 203 -21.00 -14.21 17.86
N PHE A 204 -20.37 -14.99 18.73
CA PHE A 204 -18.96 -14.84 19.09
C PHE A 204 -18.01 -15.13 17.91
N VAL A 205 -18.30 -16.14 17.09
CA VAL A 205 -17.55 -16.36 15.83
C VAL A 205 -17.68 -15.15 14.89
N GLY A 206 -18.87 -14.53 14.81
CA GLY A 206 -19.11 -13.30 14.07
C GLY A 206 -18.34 -12.10 14.62
N TRP A 207 -18.30 -11.95 15.96
CA TRP A 207 -17.48 -10.95 16.64
C TRP A 207 -15.99 -11.14 16.32
N PHE A 208 -15.46 -12.36 16.45
CA PHE A 208 -14.05 -12.66 16.21
C PHE A 208 -13.65 -12.43 14.74
N LYS A 209 -14.52 -12.84 13.79
CA LYS A 209 -14.40 -12.56 12.34
C LYS A 209 -14.22 -11.05 12.09
N GLN A 210 -15.02 -10.22 12.76
CA GLN A 210 -15.01 -8.77 12.59
C GLN A 210 -13.87 -8.06 13.34
N ARG A 211 -13.58 -8.47 14.58
CA ARG A 211 -12.59 -7.87 15.49
C ARG A 211 -11.17 -7.89 14.91
N TYR A 212 -10.79 -8.99 14.26
CA TYR A 212 -9.46 -9.16 13.68
C TYR A 212 -9.42 -8.86 12.17
N ASN A 213 -10.53 -8.99 11.44
CA ASN A 213 -10.65 -8.67 10.01
C ASN A 213 -9.48 -9.19 9.14
N ALA A 214 -8.97 -10.39 9.43
CA ALA A 214 -7.86 -11.02 8.71
C ALA A 214 -8.38 -12.13 7.78
N PRO A 215 -7.82 -12.29 6.56
CA PRO A 215 -8.22 -13.37 5.66
C PRO A 215 -8.06 -14.79 6.26
N LEU A 216 -7.02 -14.99 7.09
CA LEU A 216 -6.79 -16.24 7.82
C LEU A 216 -7.84 -16.46 8.92
N VAL A 217 -8.11 -15.45 9.73
CA VAL A 217 -9.15 -15.52 10.79
C VAL A 217 -10.52 -15.79 10.17
N SER A 218 -10.86 -15.17 9.05
CA SER A 218 -12.13 -15.42 8.35
C SER A 218 -12.28 -16.88 7.89
N VAL A 219 -11.18 -17.51 7.46
CA VAL A 219 -11.15 -18.96 7.15
C VAL A 219 -11.40 -19.80 8.40
N SER A 220 -10.67 -19.55 9.50
CA SER A 220 -10.83 -20.31 10.74
C SER A 220 -12.22 -20.14 11.37
N CYS A 221 -12.79 -18.92 11.34
CA CYS A 221 -14.18 -18.66 11.74
C CYS A 221 -15.19 -19.44 10.87
N SER A 222 -14.96 -19.52 9.56
CA SER A 222 -15.82 -20.29 8.65
C SER A 222 -15.83 -21.78 9.04
N LEU A 223 -14.67 -22.34 9.37
CA LEU A 223 -14.52 -23.73 9.78
C LEU A 223 -15.11 -24.00 11.18
N ALA A 224 -14.93 -23.08 12.14
CA ALA A 224 -15.63 -23.17 13.42
C ALA A 224 -17.15 -23.17 13.23
N SER A 225 -17.68 -22.28 12.38
CA SER A 225 -19.12 -22.24 12.11
C SER A 225 -19.62 -23.52 11.44
N LEU A 226 -18.87 -24.09 10.49
CA LEU A 226 -19.21 -25.37 9.86
C LEU A 226 -19.26 -26.50 10.89
N ALA A 227 -18.24 -26.62 11.75
CA ALA A 227 -18.20 -27.64 12.79
C ALA A 227 -19.37 -27.49 13.78
N ILE A 228 -19.61 -26.28 14.31
CA ILE A 228 -20.71 -25.98 15.24
C ILE A 228 -22.07 -26.29 14.60
N ILE A 229 -22.32 -25.83 13.37
CA ILE A 229 -23.60 -26.04 12.67
C ILE A 229 -23.83 -27.53 12.37
N THR A 230 -22.80 -28.24 11.90
CA THR A 230 -22.89 -29.68 11.57
C THR A 230 -23.21 -30.49 12.83
N VAL A 231 -22.47 -30.28 13.93
CA VAL A 231 -22.67 -31.03 15.16
C VAL A 231 -23.99 -30.68 15.85
N ILE A 232 -24.42 -29.41 15.84
CA ILE A 232 -25.64 -28.99 16.56
C ILE A 232 -26.93 -29.22 15.77
N THR A 233 -26.93 -29.07 14.44
CA THR A 233 -28.18 -29.10 13.63
C THR A 233 -28.41 -30.37 12.82
N LYS A 234 -27.35 -31.12 12.41
CA LYS A 234 -27.51 -32.40 11.72
C LYS A 234 -27.68 -33.58 12.69
N GLU A 235 -27.01 -33.54 13.84
CA GLU A 235 -26.92 -34.71 14.73
C GLU A 235 -28.16 -34.87 15.62
N ASN A 236 -28.88 -35.98 15.45
CA ASN A 236 -30.03 -36.34 16.30
C ASN A 236 -29.66 -36.51 17.79
N ALA A 237 -28.38 -36.75 18.12
CA ALA A 237 -27.92 -36.93 19.50
C ALA A 237 -28.26 -35.74 20.43
N ILE A 238 -28.20 -34.49 19.94
CA ILE A 238 -28.62 -33.31 20.73
C ILE A 238 -30.14 -33.21 20.84
N GLN A 239 -30.86 -33.70 19.83
CA GLN A 239 -32.32 -33.68 19.79
C GLN A 239 -32.94 -34.77 20.68
N VAL A 240 -32.26 -35.91 20.83
CA VAL A 240 -32.62 -37.07 21.67
C VAL A 240 -31.85 -37.05 23.01
N GLY A 241 -31.07 -35.98 23.28
CA GLY A 241 -30.34 -35.78 24.54
C GLY A 241 -29.29 -36.83 24.91
N VAL A 242 -28.79 -37.61 23.93
CA VAL A 242 -27.74 -38.63 24.11
C VAL A 242 -26.35 -38.05 23.85
N PHE A 243 -25.37 -38.42 24.68
CA PHE A 243 -23.98 -37.98 24.51
C PHE A 243 -23.19 -38.89 23.56
N SER A 244 -22.90 -38.41 22.34
CA SER A 244 -22.18 -39.18 21.29
C SER A 244 -20.73 -38.71 21.14
N ASN A 245 -19.77 -39.52 21.61
CA ASN A 245 -18.34 -39.23 21.48
C ASN A 245 -17.81 -39.43 20.06
N ASP A 246 -18.29 -40.45 19.36
CA ASP A 246 -17.68 -40.93 18.11
C ASP A 246 -17.71 -39.87 17.01
N LYS A 247 -18.80 -39.09 16.93
CA LYS A 247 -18.95 -38.03 15.93
C LYS A 247 -18.03 -36.83 16.19
N ILE A 248 -17.75 -36.48 17.45
CA ILE A 248 -16.79 -35.43 17.80
C ILE A 248 -15.37 -35.86 17.41
N VAL A 249 -15.00 -37.11 17.72
CA VAL A 249 -13.71 -37.70 17.32
C VAL A 249 -13.58 -37.79 15.80
N GLN A 250 -14.67 -38.07 15.09
CA GLN A 250 -14.74 -38.12 13.63
C GLN A 250 -14.52 -36.74 12.99
N VAL A 251 -15.21 -35.69 13.47
CA VAL A 251 -14.99 -34.31 13.01
C VAL A 251 -13.57 -33.82 13.32
N MET A 252 -13.02 -34.19 14.48
CA MET A 252 -11.61 -33.94 14.82
C MET A 252 -10.64 -34.60 13.81
N LYS A 253 -10.83 -35.89 13.49
CA LYS A 253 -10.01 -36.60 12.50
C LYS A 253 -10.04 -35.89 11.13
N MET A 254 -11.22 -35.45 10.67
CA MET A 254 -11.36 -34.73 9.40
C MET A 254 -10.61 -33.40 9.38
N ILE A 255 -10.73 -32.61 10.46
CA ILE A 255 -10.09 -31.29 10.54
C ILE A 255 -8.57 -31.42 10.64
N LEU A 256 -8.06 -32.33 11.48
CA LEU A 256 -6.63 -32.59 11.61
C LEU A 256 -6.02 -33.15 10.31
N MET A 257 -6.70 -34.07 9.63
CA MET A 257 -6.24 -34.62 8.34
C MET A 257 -6.19 -33.54 7.26
N GLY A 258 -7.21 -32.67 7.19
CA GLY A 258 -7.23 -31.53 6.27
C GLY A 258 -6.01 -30.62 6.47
N MET A 259 -5.79 -30.14 7.69
CA MET A 259 -4.64 -29.27 8.01
C MET A 259 -3.28 -29.97 7.84
N ALA A 260 -3.19 -31.28 8.17
CA ALA A 260 -1.96 -32.03 7.96
C ALA A 260 -1.62 -32.18 6.47
N SER A 261 -2.60 -32.53 5.63
CA SER A 261 -2.38 -32.71 4.19
C SER A 261 -1.91 -31.43 3.49
N THR A 262 -2.48 -30.27 3.83
CA THR A 262 -2.04 -28.96 3.30
C THR A 262 -0.65 -28.58 3.80
N SER A 263 -0.35 -28.87 5.07
CA SER A 263 0.96 -28.59 5.67
C SER A 263 2.06 -29.42 4.99
N VAL A 264 1.84 -30.73 4.85
CA VAL A 264 2.76 -31.66 4.16
C VAL A 264 3.02 -31.19 2.73
N VAL A 265 1.99 -30.85 1.95
CA VAL A 265 2.17 -30.33 0.58
C VAL A 265 2.89 -28.98 0.58
N SER A 266 2.61 -28.09 1.54
CA SER A 266 3.26 -26.78 1.64
C SER A 266 4.77 -26.86 1.87
N LEU A 267 5.21 -27.85 2.65
CA LEU A 267 6.61 -28.07 3.05
C LEU A 267 7.41 -28.90 2.05
N ILE A 268 6.79 -29.89 1.39
CA ILE A 268 7.48 -30.81 0.47
C ILE A 268 7.52 -30.29 -0.97
N LEU A 269 6.40 -29.80 -1.52
CA LEU A 269 6.33 -29.42 -2.93
C LEU A 269 6.62 -27.93 -3.10
N TRP A 270 7.78 -27.59 -3.68
CA TRP A 270 8.23 -26.19 -3.85
C TRP A 270 8.03 -25.35 -2.58
N PRO A 271 8.82 -25.58 -1.51
CA PRO A 271 8.71 -24.80 -0.28
C PRO A 271 8.95 -23.32 -0.55
N ILE A 272 8.07 -22.47 -0.03
CA ILE A 272 8.17 -20.99 -0.11
C ILE A 272 8.45 -20.49 1.30
N SER A 273 9.61 -19.89 1.53
CA SER A 273 9.96 -19.30 2.83
C SER A 273 9.72 -17.79 2.80
N ALA A 274 9.02 -17.27 3.80
CA ALA A 274 8.80 -15.84 3.98
C ALA A 274 10.13 -15.09 4.15
N ARG A 275 11.16 -15.73 4.73
CA ARG A 275 12.51 -15.15 4.85
C ARG A 275 13.19 -14.95 3.49
N THR A 276 13.06 -15.92 2.58
CA THR A 276 13.59 -15.78 1.21
C THR A 276 12.78 -14.76 0.41
N GLU A 277 11.46 -14.75 0.55
CA GLU A 277 10.59 -13.78 -0.12
C GLU A 277 10.81 -12.36 0.42
N LEU A 278 11.09 -12.20 1.72
CA LEU A 278 11.46 -10.92 2.33
C LEU A 278 12.76 -10.36 1.73
N ARG A 279 13.81 -11.19 1.60
CA ARG A 279 15.08 -10.80 0.95
C ARG A 279 14.87 -10.39 -0.52
N GLU A 280 14.14 -11.20 -1.30
CA GLU A 280 13.77 -10.85 -2.70
C GLU A 280 12.95 -9.55 -2.78
N THR A 281 12.05 -9.33 -1.82
CA THR A 281 11.27 -8.09 -1.72
C THR A 281 12.17 -6.89 -1.39
N MET A 282 13.13 -7.04 -0.48
CA MET A 282 14.11 -5.99 -0.15
C MET A 282 14.91 -5.58 -1.38
N ILE A 283 15.49 -6.52 -2.15
CA ILE A 283 16.19 -6.22 -3.41
C ILE A 283 15.30 -5.39 -4.34
N ASN A 284 14.07 -5.86 -4.60
CA ASN A 284 13.15 -5.19 -5.50
C ASN A 284 12.72 -3.77 -5.06
N VAL A 285 12.65 -3.49 -3.75
CA VAL A 285 12.42 -2.14 -3.22
C VAL A 285 13.64 -1.26 -3.48
N THR A 286 14.83 -1.78 -3.19
CA THR A 286 16.12 -1.08 -3.36
C THR A 286 16.40 -0.73 -4.83
N ASP A 287 16.17 -1.65 -5.76
CA ASP A 287 16.24 -1.36 -7.21
C ASP A 287 15.33 -0.18 -7.58
N SER A 288 14.08 -0.23 -7.07
CA SER A 288 13.07 0.80 -7.32
C SER A 288 13.47 2.14 -6.70
N PHE A 289 14.22 2.15 -5.58
CA PHE A 289 14.79 3.36 -5.00
C PHE A 289 15.86 3.96 -5.92
N GLY A 290 16.77 3.15 -6.49
CA GLY A 290 17.80 3.61 -7.43
C GLY A 290 17.21 4.25 -8.68
N ASP A 291 16.21 3.59 -9.28
CA ASP A 291 15.46 4.10 -10.43
C ASP A 291 14.75 5.43 -10.11
N MET A 292 14.01 5.48 -8.99
CA MET A 292 13.29 6.70 -8.59
C MET A 292 14.25 7.85 -8.26
N LEU A 293 15.33 7.60 -7.52
CA LEU A 293 16.34 8.61 -7.18
C LEU A 293 16.97 9.21 -8.44
N THR A 294 17.33 8.37 -9.41
CA THR A 294 17.92 8.80 -10.69
C THR A 294 16.93 9.65 -11.50
N LEU A 295 15.69 9.19 -11.66
CA LEU A 295 14.65 9.91 -12.43
C LEU A 295 14.24 11.24 -11.76
N ILE A 296 14.10 11.27 -10.44
CA ILE A 296 13.76 12.49 -9.69
C ILE A 296 14.89 13.52 -9.80
N THR A 297 16.15 13.10 -9.60
CA THR A 297 17.31 14.01 -9.67
C THR A 297 17.50 14.56 -11.09
N ARG A 298 17.23 13.76 -12.13
CA ARG A 298 17.27 14.20 -13.52
C ARG A 298 16.13 15.17 -13.86
N GLY A 299 14.91 14.90 -13.38
CA GLY A 299 13.78 15.82 -13.50
C GLY A 299 14.07 17.18 -12.88
N PHE A 300 14.63 17.20 -11.66
CA PHE A 300 15.02 18.42 -10.95
C PHE A 300 16.13 19.20 -11.68
N LEU A 301 17.18 18.52 -12.15
CA LEU A 301 18.30 19.14 -12.89
C LEU A 301 17.89 19.68 -14.26
N SER A 302 16.96 19.03 -14.95
CA SER A 302 16.46 19.47 -16.25
C SER A 302 15.37 20.55 -16.16
N GLY A 303 14.73 20.69 -14.99
CA GLY A 303 13.56 21.55 -14.81
C GLY A 303 12.32 21.07 -15.58
N SER A 304 12.27 19.80 -15.98
CA SER A 304 11.24 19.25 -16.87
C SER A 304 10.37 18.18 -16.18
N GLU A 305 9.04 18.36 -16.26
CA GLU A 305 8.07 17.42 -15.69
C GLU A 305 7.92 16.13 -16.52
N THR A 306 8.50 16.07 -17.73
CA THR A 306 8.39 14.94 -18.65
C THR A 306 8.94 13.63 -18.07
N ASP A 307 10.06 13.68 -17.35
CA ASP A 307 10.67 12.50 -16.74
C ASP A 307 9.81 11.96 -15.57
N LEU A 308 9.19 12.87 -14.80
CA LEU A 308 8.31 12.55 -13.67
C LEU A 308 6.87 12.18 -14.08
N ARG A 309 6.46 12.46 -15.32
CA ARG A 309 5.24 11.93 -15.96
C ARG A 309 5.48 10.73 -16.87
N SER A 310 6.73 10.28 -17.01
CA SER A 310 7.08 9.16 -17.88
C SER A 310 6.37 7.87 -17.47
N THR A 311 6.04 7.02 -18.45
CA THR A 311 5.42 5.72 -18.17
C THR A 311 6.34 4.79 -17.38
N THR A 312 7.66 4.99 -17.46
CA THR A 312 8.67 4.29 -16.64
C THR A 312 8.59 4.72 -15.19
N PHE A 313 8.54 6.03 -14.89
CA PHE A 313 8.39 6.53 -13.52
C PHE A 313 7.07 6.08 -12.88
N ILE A 314 5.94 6.13 -13.60
CA ILE A 314 4.65 5.65 -13.10
C ILE A 314 4.69 4.13 -12.82
N LYS A 315 5.32 3.34 -13.71
CA LYS A 315 5.55 1.90 -13.48
C LYS A 315 6.43 1.65 -12.25
N ALA A 316 7.53 2.39 -12.09
CA ALA A 316 8.43 2.28 -10.94
C ALA A 316 7.74 2.65 -9.62
N GLN A 317 6.97 3.74 -9.60
CA GLN A 317 6.18 4.13 -8.43
C GLN A 317 5.12 3.06 -8.06
N ASN A 318 4.42 2.51 -9.06
CA ASN A 318 3.41 1.47 -8.82
C ASN A 318 4.07 0.15 -8.38
N LYS A 319 5.22 -0.23 -8.95
CA LYS A 319 6.06 -1.34 -8.47
C LYS A 319 6.45 -1.11 -7.02
N HIS A 320 7.03 0.05 -6.70
CA HIS A 320 7.41 0.42 -5.34
C HIS A 320 6.24 0.30 -4.36
N LYS A 321 5.09 0.94 -4.62
CA LYS A 321 3.89 0.83 -3.76
C LYS A 321 3.48 -0.63 -3.53
N ALA A 322 3.41 -1.44 -4.59
CA ALA A 322 3.03 -2.85 -4.49
C ALA A 322 4.06 -3.68 -3.69
N VAL A 323 5.35 -3.56 -4.00
CA VAL A 323 6.44 -4.31 -3.34
C VAL A 323 6.57 -3.87 -1.87
N PHE A 324 6.42 -2.59 -1.56
CA PHE A 324 6.48 -2.09 -0.17
C PHE A 324 5.31 -2.58 0.69
N THR A 325 4.11 -2.74 0.12
CA THR A 325 3.00 -3.41 0.85
C THR A 325 3.32 -4.88 1.14
N LYS A 326 3.94 -5.60 0.19
CA LYS A 326 4.41 -6.97 0.40
C LYS A 326 5.53 -7.04 1.46
N LEU A 327 6.43 -6.06 1.51
CA LEU A 327 7.53 -6.01 2.49
C LEU A 327 7.00 -6.10 3.94
N LYS A 328 5.93 -5.34 4.25
CA LYS A 328 5.27 -5.38 5.56
C LYS A 328 4.59 -6.72 5.85
N THR A 329 3.97 -7.36 4.85
CA THR A 329 3.38 -8.71 4.97
C THR A 329 4.46 -9.77 5.19
N ASN A 330 5.50 -9.77 4.36
CA ASN A 330 6.56 -10.75 4.37
C ASN A 330 7.39 -10.66 5.67
N LEU A 331 7.58 -9.46 6.22
CA LEU A 331 8.17 -9.27 7.56
C LEU A 331 7.30 -9.92 8.67
N LYS A 332 5.98 -9.71 8.64
CA LYS A 332 5.06 -10.36 9.60
C LYS A 332 5.11 -11.89 9.49
N GLU A 333 5.16 -12.43 8.28
CA GLU A 333 5.20 -13.88 8.07
C GLU A 333 6.57 -14.47 8.44
N ALA A 334 7.67 -13.77 8.12
CA ALA A 334 9.03 -14.17 8.49
C ALA A 334 9.22 -14.28 10.01
N LYS A 335 8.54 -13.44 10.81
CA LYS A 335 8.51 -13.53 12.28
C LYS A 335 8.21 -14.95 12.78
N PHE A 336 7.21 -15.62 12.20
CA PHE A 336 6.82 -16.97 12.61
C PHE A 336 7.87 -18.03 12.21
N GLU A 337 8.58 -17.83 11.09
CA GLU A 337 9.69 -18.70 10.69
C GLU A 337 10.92 -18.52 11.61
N HIS A 338 11.30 -17.27 11.89
CA HIS A 338 12.40 -16.92 12.80
C HIS A 338 12.17 -17.44 14.23
N TYR A 339 10.96 -17.27 14.78
CA TYR A 339 10.60 -17.82 16.09
C TYR A 339 10.61 -19.36 16.11
N LEU A 340 10.15 -20.03 15.05
CA LEU A 340 10.19 -21.50 14.98
C LEU A 340 11.66 -22.01 14.94
N LEU A 341 12.49 -21.38 14.13
CA LEU A 341 13.91 -21.75 13.94
C LEU A 341 14.83 -21.34 15.09
N GLY A 342 14.38 -20.43 15.97
CA GLY A 342 15.15 -19.91 17.08
C GLY A 342 16.17 -18.82 16.70
N THR A 343 15.91 -18.04 15.65
CA THR A 343 16.75 -16.90 15.24
C THR A 343 16.02 -15.57 15.47
N GLU A 344 15.69 -15.32 16.73
CA GLU A 344 14.96 -14.11 17.18
C GLU A 344 15.72 -12.80 16.90
N GLU A 345 17.06 -12.80 16.98
CA GLU A 345 17.88 -11.59 16.78
C GLU A 345 18.04 -11.23 15.30
N GLU A 346 18.13 -12.21 14.38
CA GLU A 346 18.07 -11.95 12.91
C GLU A 346 16.82 -11.16 12.55
N TYR A 347 15.69 -11.52 13.16
CA TYR A 347 14.42 -10.85 12.94
C TYR A 347 14.44 -9.40 13.43
N LYS A 348 15.10 -9.10 14.57
CA LYS A 348 15.27 -7.72 15.05
C LYS A 348 16.12 -6.88 14.09
N LEU A 349 17.23 -7.42 13.58
CA LEU A 349 18.09 -6.73 12.62
C LEU A 349 17.36 -6.50 11.28
N GLN A 350 16.61 -7.49 10.77
CA GLN A 350 15.74 -7.31 9.60
C GLN A 350 14.62 -6.29 9.84
N VAL A 351 14.09 -6.22 11.06
CA VAL A 351 13.13 -5.19 11.49
C VAL A 351 13.74 -3.80 11.38
N SER A 352 14.93 -3.57 11.96
CA SER A 352 15.65 -2.29 11.85
C SER A 352 15.98 -1.94 10.40
N LEU A 353 16.39 -2.93 9.60
CA LEU A 353 16.65 -2.75 8.17
C LEU A 353 15.40 -2.30 7.41
N VAL A 354 14.25 -2.96 7.62
CA VAL A 354 12.96 -2.53 7.02
C VAL A 354 12.58 -1.14 7.48
N THR A 355 12.74 -0.79 8.76
CA THR A 355 12.47 0.56 9.29
C THR A 355 13.31 1.63 8.57
N CYS A 356 14.60 1.40 8.39
CA CYS A 356 15.48 2.28 7.62
C CYS A 356 15.05 2.36 6.13
N MET A 357 14.61 1.26 5.51
CA MET A 357 14.01 1.31 4.16
C MET A 357 12.72 2.15 4.11
N GLN A 358 11.96 2.25 5.21
CA GLN A 358 10.84 3.21 5.28
C GLN A 358 11.37 4.64 5.25
N ARG A 359 12.38 4.99 6.05
CA ARG A 359 13.02 6.33 6.07
C ARG A 359 13.62 6.73 4.71
N LEU A 360 14.23 5.77 3.99
CA LEU A 360 14.71 5.97 2.62
C LEU A 360 13.56 6.24 1.63
N ALA A 361 12.45 5.50 1.71
CA ALA A 361 11.26 5.74 0.88
C ALA A 361 10.66 7.14 1.13
N GLN A 362 10.63 7.58 2.38
CA GLN A 362 10.15 8.89 2.81
C GLN A 362 11.03 10.02 2.25
N SER A 363 12.35 9.87 2.33
CA SER A 363 13.32 10.81 1.76
C SER A 363 13.20 10.93 0.22
N ILE A 364 12.93 9.83 -0.49
CA ILE A 364 12.57 9.86 -1.93
C ILE A 364 11.27 10.62 -2.18
N GLY A 365 10.29 10.50 -1.28
CA GLY A 365 9.07 11.32 -1.27
C GLY A 365 9.37 12.82 -1.17
N GLY A 366 10.27 13.22 -0.25
CA GLY A 366 10.72 14.60 -0.08
C GLY A 366 11.45 15.16 -1.31
N LEU A 367 12.32 14.36 -1.94
CA LEU A 367 12.99 14.72 -3.20
C LEU A 367 11.99 14.95 -4.35
N ARG A 368 11.02 14.04 -4.52
CA ARG A 368 9.95 14.17 -5.51
C ARG A 368 9.10 15.42 -5.24
N SER A 369 8.76 15.66 -3.98
CA SER A 369 7.97 16.81 -3.53
C SER A 369 8.64 18.13 -3.97
N ALA A 370 9.94 18.29 -3.72
CA ALA A 370 10.68 19.48 -4.12
C ALA A 370 10.86 19.62 -5.65
N ALA A 371 10.95 18.52 -6.41
CA ALA A 371 10.94 18.58 -7.86
C ALA A 371 9.57 19.04 -8.43
N LEU A 372 8.46 18.61 -7.82
CA LEU A 372 7.14 19.07 -8.24
C LEU A 372 6.88 20.55 -7.93
N THR A 373 7.38 21.07 -6.79
CA THR A 373 7.27 22.51 -6.49
C THR A 373 8.13 23.36 -7.42
N GLN A 374 9.35 22.92 -7.75
CA GLN A 374 10.14 23.57 -8.81
C GLN A 374 9.35 23.71 -10.12
N PHE A 375 8.66 22.65 -10.56
CA PHE A 375 7.87 22.71 -11.79
C PHE A 375 6.64 23.62 -11.68
N SER A 376 5.96 23.67 -10.53
CA SER A 376 4.83 24.57 -10.33
C SER A 376 5.26 26.04 -10.41
N LEU A 377 6.38 26.39 -9.76
CA LEU A 377 6.96 27.74 -9.77
C LEU A 377 7.44 28.14 -11.18
N LEU A 378 8.11 27.23 -11.88
CA LEU A 378 8.50 27.44 -13.27
C LEU A 378 7.28 27.67 -14.17
N ARG A 379 6.15 26.99 -13.93
CA ARG A 379 4.90 27.20 -14.67
C ARG A 379 4.21 28.51 -14.31
N GLU A 380 4.14 28.88 -13.04
CA GLU A 380 3.51 30.13 -12.58
C GLU A 380 4.18 31.36 -13.23
N SER A 381 5.53 31.35 -13.28
CA SER A 381 6.33 32.37 -13.99
C SER A 381 6.04 32.53 -15.49
N THR A 382 5.33 31.58 -16.13
CA THR A 382 4.91 31.71 -17.54
C THR A 382 3.60 32.49 -17.70
N THR A 383 2.76 32.53 -16.67
CA THR A 383 1.41 33.12 -16.74
C THR A 383 1.46 34.64 -16.62
N PHE A 384 2.29 35.16 -15.70
CA PHE A 384 2.51 36.61 -15.52
C PHE A 384 3.18 37.29 -16.73
N GLY A 385 3.80 36.54 -17.64
CA GLY A 385 4.45 37.07 -18.85
C GLY A 385 3.51 37.54 -19.96
N ASN A 386 2.21 37.20 -19.90
CA ASN A 386 1.23 37.46 -20.96
C ASN A 386 0.16 38.52 -20.59
N GLY A 387 0.47 39.44 -19.68
CA GLY A 387 -0.40 40.56 -19.34
C GLY A 387 -0.58 41.57 -20.49
N THR A 388 -1.83 42.00 -20.71
CA THR A 388 -2.24 42.93 -21.78
C THR A 388 -1.49 44.27 -21.80
N PRO A 389 -1.18 44.85 -22.97
CA PRO A 389 -0.50 46.15 -23.07
C PRO A 389 -1.45 47.30 -22.76
N LEU A 390 -1.42 47.83 -21.53
CA LEU A 390 -2.10 49.08 -21.21
C LEU A 390 -1.35 50.27 -21.84
N SER A 391 -2.08 51.14 -22.52
CA SER A 391 -1.49 52.22 -23.31
C SER A 391 -0.98 53.38 -22.45
N SER A 392 0.30 53.72 -22.57
CA SER A 392 0.83 55.04 -22.22
C SER A 392 1.43 55.69 -23.46
N ARG A 393 0.75 56.71 -23.99
CA ARG A 393 1.25 57.56 -25.07
C ARG A 393 2.00 58.74 -24.47
N TYR A 394 3.32 58.86 -24.66
CA TYR A 394 3.98 60.16 -24.85
C TYR A 394 5.33 60.01 -25.58
N SER A 395 5.38 60.63 -26.77
CA SER A 395 6.53 61.10 -27.59
C SER A 395 7.79 60.23 -27.84
N PRO A 396 8.38 60.27 -29.06
CA PRO A 396 9.44 59.34 -29.48
C PRO A 396 10.86 59.94 -29.52
N GLN A 397 11.90 59.10 -29.46
CA GLN A 397 13.07 59.16 -30.36
C GLN A 397 14.00 57.93 -30.22
N ILE A 398 14.77 57.68 -31.29
CA ILE A 398 15.81 56.63 -31.45
C ILE A 398 15.28 55.20 -31.63
N GLN A 399 15.02 54.84 -32.89
CA GLN A 399 15.06 53.44 -33.36
C GLN A 399 16.51 52.95 -33.43
N GLY A 400 16.81 51.79 -32.85
CA GLY A 400 18.16 51.22 -32.83
C GLY A 400 18.20 49.72 -32.53
N LEU A 401 17.94 48.90 -33.55
CA LEU A 401 18.38 47.51 -33.70
C LEU A 401 18.41 46.58 -32.45
N VAL A 402 17.25 46.12 -31.97
CA VAL A 402 17.16 44.88 -31.16
C VAL A 402 16.05 43.99 -31.70
N SER A 403 16.40 42.80 -32.20
CA SER A 403 15.43 41.75 -32.49
C SER A 403 15.10 40.99 -31.20
N PRO A 404 13.84 40.61 -30.95
CA PRO A 404 13.48 39.80 -29.78
C PRO A 404 13.95 38.36 -29.99
N VAL A 405 15.18 38.05 -29.55
CA VAL A 405 15.69 36.68 -29.56
C VAL A 405 14.95 35.85 -28.51
N SER A 406 14.33 34.76 -28.95
CA SER A 406 13.64 33.77 -28.12
C SER A 406 14.62 32.95 -27.26
N SER A 407 15.20 33.57 -26.23
CA SER A 407 16.33 33.01 -25.46
C SER A 407 15.95 31.97 -24.40
N ARG A 408 14.68 31.53 -24.33
CA ARG A 408 14.19 30.64 -23.25
C ARG A 408 14.47 29.15 -23.50
N HIS A 409 14.52 28.71 -24.77
CA HIS A 409 14.95 27.35 -25.10
C HIS A 409 16.49 27.20 -25.02
N ASP A 410 17.26 28.14 -25.58
CA ASP A 410 18.73 28.01 -25.69
C ASP A 410 19.44 27.87 -24.33
N ARG A 411 18.95 28.47 -23.24
CA ARG A 411 19.63 28.43 -21.93
C ARG A 411 19.55 27.07 -21.23
N PHE A 412 18.41 26.38 -21.30
CA PHE A 412 18.31 24.98 -20.85
C PHE A 412 18.82 24.00 -21.93
N ALA A 413 18.76 24.37 -23.22
CA ALA A 413 19.37 23.59 -24.30
C ALA A 413 20.89 23.46 -24.16
N VAL A 414 21.59 24.43 -23.56
CA VAL A 414 23.02 24.29 -23.22
C VAL A 414 23.27 23.17 -22.19
N LEU A 415 22.31 22.88 -21.30
CA LEU A 415 22.42 21.78 -20.33
C LEU A 415 22.07 20.42 -20.95
N THR A 416 21.08 20.33 -21.83
CA THR A 416 20.83 19.09 -22.60
C THR A 416 21.87 18.83 -23.70
N ALA A 417 22.50 19.87 -24.26
CA ALA A 417 23.65 19.72 -25.16
C ALA A 417 24.94 19.24 -24.46
N ILE A 418 25.00 19.31 -23.13
CA ILE A 418 26.02 18.64 -22.30
C ILE A 418 25.68 17.15 -22.08
N GLU A 419 24.46 16.73 -22.44
CA GLU A 419 23.89 15.40 -22.19
C GLU A 419 23.94 14.47 -23.43
N GLU A 420 24.02 15.02 -24.65
CA GLU A 420 23.84 14.30 -25.93
C GLU A 420 25.14 14.06 -26.75
N ALA A 421 26.29 13.86 -26.07
CA ALA A 421 27.53 13.46 -26.74
C ALA A 421 27.76 11.94 -26.65
N SER A 422 27.58 11.23 -27.76
CA SER A 422 27.78 9.77 -27.86
C SER A 422 29.25 9.36 -27.99
N GLU A 423 29.71 8.43 -27.15
CA GLU A 423 30.99 7.74 -27.32
C GLU A 423 30.87 6.58 -28.34
N GLU A 424 30.91 6.91 -29.63
CA GLU A 424 31.25 5.95 -30.69
C GLU A 424 32.29 6.59 -31.62
N GLY A 425 33.52 6.04 -31.64
CA GLY A 425 34.57 6.47 -32.57
C GLY A 425 35.91 6.87 -31.96
N SER A 426 36.56 5.98 -31.19
CA SER A 426 38.02 6.04 -30.99
C SER A 426 38.61 4.64 -30.77
N GLY A 427 38.73 3.89 -31.86
CA GLY A 427 39.33 2.55 -31.90
C GLY A 427 40.12 2.35 -33.19
N ALA A 428 41.23 3.08 -33.34
CA ALA A 428 42.29 2.82 -34.31
C ALA A 428 43.55 3.59 -33.86
N GLU A 429 44.61 2.85 -33.52
CA GLU A 429 45.96 3.40 -33.47
C GLU A 429 46.46 3.55 -34.92
N ASP A 430 47.11 4.66 -35.26
CA ASP A 430 48.35 4.58 -36.02
C ASP A 430 49.20 5.86 -35.92
N ARG A 431 50.46 5.72 -36.33
CA ARG A 431 51.57 6.69 -36.15
C ARG A 431 51.53 7.85 -37.16
N ASP A 432 52.14 8.98 -36.80
CA ASP A 432 53.42 9.42 -37.42
C ASP A 432 53.98 10.72 -36.79
N ASP A 433 55.30 10.89 -36.91
CA ASP A 433 56.11 12.01 -36.39
C ASP A 433 56.05 13.27 -37.27
N GLU A 434 55.98 14.47 -36.69
CA GLU A 434 56.71 15.66 -37.18
C GLU A 434 56.84 16.76 -36.10
N PRO A 435 57.91 17.61 -36.11
CA PRO A 435 58.22 18.55 -35.04
C PRO A 435 57.55 19.94 -35.21
N PRO A 436 57.40 20.73 -34.13
CA PRO A 436 56.75 22.04 -34.19
C PRO A 436 57.70 23.13 -34.69
N ASN A 437 57.26 23.91 -35.69
CA ASN A 437 57.91 25.19 -36.06
C ASN A 437 57.09 26.40 -35.58
N PRO A 438 57.74 27.55 -35.27
CA PRO A 438 57.13 28.66 -34.52
C PRO A 438 56.55 29.77 -35.41
N PHE A 439 56.18 30.89 -34.77
CA PHE A 439 55.47 32.08 -35.29
C PHE A 439 53.95 31.85 -35.49
N GLU A 440 53.04 32.74 -35.06
CA GLU A 440 53.17 34.12 -34.59
C GLU A 440 52.20 34.42 -33.43
N ARG A 441 52.66 35.16 -32.39
CA ARG A 441 51.80 35.64 -31.31
C ARG A 441 51.26 37.04 -31.64
N HIS A 442 49.97 37.14 -31.96
CA HIS A 442 49.23 38.38 -31.71
C HIS A 442 48.52 38.29 -30.35
N PRO A 443 48.86 39.16 -29.37
CA PRO A 443 48.17 39.19 -28.09
C PRO A 443 46.82 39.90 -28.23
N SER A 444 45.74 39.15 -28.41
CA SER A 444 44.40 39.67 -28.10
C SER A 444 44.28 39.77 -26.58
N THR A 445 44.71 40.90 -26.02
CA THR A 445 44.55 41.27 -24.62
C THR A 445 43.06 41.32 -24.28
N MET A 446 42.50 40.19 -23.86
CA MET A 446 41.16 40.16 -23.27
C MET A 446 41.32 40.64 -21.84
N SER A 447 41.17 41.95 -21.67
CA SER A 447 41.23 42.63 -20.39
C SER A 447 40.25 42.00 -19.41
N TYR A 448 40.74 41.73 -18.20
CA TYR A 448 39.89 41.53 -17.03
C TYR A 448 39.14 42.84 -16.75
N THR A 449 38.05 43.05 -17.47
CA THR A 449 37.04 44.04 -17.11
C THR A 449 35.99 43.31 -16.29
N SER A 450 35.77 43.83 -15.08
CA SER A 450 34.78 43.34 -14.12
C SER A 450 33.38 43.44 -14.74
N SER A 451 32.94 42.38 -15.40
CA SER A 451 31.58 42.30 -15.94
C SER A 451 30.62 42.12 -14.76
N THR A 452 29.99 43.23 -14.38
CA THR A 452 28.82 43.25 -13.52
C THR A 452 27.80 42.25 -14.05
N MET A 453 27.47 41.25 -13.22
CA MET A 453 26.45 40.25 -13.57
C MET A 453 25.11 40.94 -13.86
N PRO A 454 24.34 40.50 -14.87
CA PRO A 454 23.00 41.02 -15.09
C PRO A 454 22.10 40.72 -13.87
N THR A 455 21.22 41.68 -13.53
CA THR A 455 20.28 41.57 -12.42
C THR A 455 19.32 40.40 -12.62
N VAL A 456 19.15 39.57 -11.60
CA VAL A 456 18.29 38.37 -11.63
C VAL A 456 16.84 38.81 -11.50
N ARG A 457 16.01 38.58 -12.53
CA ARG A 457 14.62 39.08 -12.57
C ARG A 457 13.55 38.00 -12.73
N THR A 458 13.93 36.73 -12.87
CA THR A 458 12.98 35.63 -13.05
C THR A 458 13.31 34.41 -12.18
N PRO A 459 12.29 33.68 -11.69
CA PRO A 459 12.46 32.40 -10.98
C PRO A 459 13.41 31.42 -11.69
N SER A 460 13.29 31.32 -13.02
CA SER A 460 14.13 30.45 -13.85
C SER A 460 15.62 30.82 -13.85
N GLU A 461 15.98 32.09 -13.69
CA GLU A 461 17.39 32.50 -13.63
C GLU A 461 18.03 32.12 -12.29
N ILE A 462 17.28 32.20 -11.19
CA ILE A 462 17.71 31.77 -9.85
C ILE A 462 18.00 30.26 -9.86
N PHE A 463 17.04 29.44 -10.34
CA PHE A 463 17.23 28.00 -10.50
C PHE A 463 18.46 27.67 -11.35
N SER A 464 18.65 28.37 -12.49
CA SER A 464 19.80 28.12 -13.37
C SER A 464 21.14 28.38 -12.67
N ARG A 465 21.20 29.39 -11.80
CA ARG A 465 22.40 29.72 -11.02
C ARG A 465 22.66 28.66 -9.95
N PHE A 466 21.64 28.28 -9.18
CA PHE A 466 21.76 27.21 -8.17
C PHE A 466 22.23 25.88 -8.79
N ILE A 467 21.62 25.47 -9.92
CA ILE A 467 22.01 24.28 -10.67
C ILE A 467 23.45 24.38 -11.19
N MET A 468 23.91 25.57 -11.59
CA MET A 468 25.30 25.81 -12.01
C MET A 468 26.32 25.56 -10.89
N HIS A 469 26.01 25.95 -9.64
CA HIS A 469 26.93 25.78 -8.51
C HIS A 469 26.85 24.38 -7.89
N LEU A 470 25.64 23.85 -7.62
CA LEU A 470 25.47 22.58 -6.89
C LEU A 470 25.26 21.35 -7.78
N GLY A 471 24.74 21.52 -9.01
CA GLY A 471 24.34 20.43 -9.90
C GLY A 471 25.40 19.34 -10.14
N PRO A 472 26.70 19.67 -10.35
CA PRO A 472 27.74 18.66 -10.51
C PRO A 472 27.95 17.77 -9.27
N SER A 473 27.92 18.36 -8.06
CA SER A 473 28.06 17.63 -6.80
C SER A 473 26.82 16.79 -6.51
N MET A 474 25.63 17.33 -6.78
CA MET A 474 24.35 16.64 -6.65
C MET A 474 24.26 15.42 -7.57
N LYS A 475 24.72 15.56 -8.83
CA LYS A 475 24.84 14.46 -9.80
C LYS A 475 25.83 13.39 -9.36
N SER A 476 26.97 13.78 -8.77
CA SER A 476 27.95 12.84 -8.23
C SER A 476 27.38 12.03 -7.07
N LEU A 477 26.75 12.70 -6.09
CA LEU A 477 26.17 12.04 -4.92
C LEU A 477 25.03 11.09 -5.33
N ALA A 478 24.09 11.56 -6.16
CA ALA A 478 22.99 10.73 -6.66
C ALA A 478 23.47 9.52 -7.47
N TYR A 479 24.56 9.66 -8.25
CA TYR A 479 25.18 8.54 -8.96
C TYR A 479 25.78 7.51 -7.99
N THR A 480 26.57 7.93 -7.00
CA THR A 480 27.13 7.02 -5.98
C THR A 480 26.02 6.32 -5.20
N LEU A 481 24.97 7.04 -4.79
CA LEU A 481 23.80 6.47 -4.12
C LEU A 481 23.05 5.46 -5.00
N SER A 482 22.81 5.77 -6.28
CA SER A 482 22.13 4.86 -7.21
C SER A 482 22.97 3.62 -7.49
N GLN A 483 24.30 3.74 -7.58
CA GLN A 483 25.19 2.60 -7.78
C GLN A 483 25.23 1.70 -6.54
N ILE A 484 25.30 2.28 -5.33
CA ILE A 484 25.15 1.51 -4.08
C ILE A 484 23.80 0.78 -4.10
N LEU A 485 22.69 1.48 -4.40
CA LEU A 485 21.35 0.87 -4.46
C LEU A 485 21.27 -0.32 -5.43
N GLN A 486 21.90 -0.21 -6.61
CA GLN A 486 21.89 -1.27 -7.64
C GLN A 486 22.89 -2.41 -7.37
N GLU A 487 23.94 -2.17 -6.58
CA GLU A 487 24.95 -3.17 -6.19
C GLU A 487 24.70 -3.77 -4.78
N LEU A 488 23.57 -3.45 -4.13
CA LEU A 488 23.24 -3.97 -2.80
C LEU A 488 22.99 -5.49 -2.83
N PRO A 489 23.35 -6.23 -1.76
CA PRO A 489 24.27 -7.34 -1.98
C PRO A 489 23.71 -8.69 -1.54
N PHE A 490 22.38 -8.85 -1.58
CA PHE A 490 21.77 -10.16 -1.37
C PHE A 490 22.02 -11.01 -2.63
N GLY A 491 23.01 -11.90 -2.58
CA GLY A 491 23.32 -12.79 -3.70
C GLY A 491 22.13 -13.64 -4.14
N GLU A 492 22.21 -14.21 -5.35
CA GLU A 492 21.13 -15.08 -5.86
C GLU A 492 20.80 -16.23 -4.88
N GLY A 493 19.51 -16.59 -4.80
CA GLY A 493 19.04 -17.64 -3.90
C GLY A 493 19.66 -19.02 -4.23
N PRO A 494 19.76 -19.94 -3.25
CA PRO A 494 18.94 -19.99 -2.03
C PRO A 494 19.61 -19.45 -0.76
N LEU A 495 20.93 -19.18 -0.75
CA LEU A 495 21.66 -18.78 0.45
C LEU A 495 21.59 -17.27 0.72
N TYR A 496 21.52 -16.45 -0.34
CA TYR A 496 21.55 -14.98 -0.26
C TYR A 496 22.72 -14.45 0.59
N GLU A 497 23.94 -14.85 0.23
CA GLU A 497 25.18 -14.33 0.85
C GLU A 497 25.23 -12.80 0.74
N ILE A 498 25.53 -12.13 1.86
CA ILE A 498 25.56 -10.65 1.97
C ILE A 498 26.96 -10.14 1.55
N LYS A 499 27.13 -9.84 0.26
CA LYS A 499 28.42 -9.40 -0.34
C LYS A 499 28.60 -7.88 -0.33
N ILE A 500 28.62 -7.27 0.86
CA ILE A 500 28.94 -5.84 1.00
C ILE A 500 30.37 -5.60 0.52
N ASN A 501 30.56 -4.56 -0.29
CA ASN A 501 31.89 -4.02 -0.61
C ASN A 501 32.30 -3.04 0.49
N ASP A 502 33.40 -3.32 1.18
CA ASP A 502 33.94 -2.51 2.29
C ASP A 502 34.24 -1.05 1.88
N HIS A 503 34.40 -0.78 0.57
CA HIS A 503 34.61 0.56 0.03
C HIS A 503 33.33 1.42 -0.07
N PHE A 504 32.12 0.86 0.07
CA PHE A 504 30.88 1.64 -0.06
C PHE A 504 30.72 2.68 1.06
N LYS A 505 30.97 2.29 2.32
CA LYS A 505 30.83 3.16 3.50
C LYS A 505 31.81 4.33 3.47
N THR A 506 33.07 4.07 3.11
CA THR A 506 34.11 5.10 2.98
C THR A 506 33.82 6.04 1.80
N SER A 507 33.49 5.49 0.62
CA SER A 507 33.14 6.29 -0.58
C SER A 507 31.92 7.19 -0.34
N LEU A 508 30.87 6.68 0.33
CA LEU A 508 29.68 7.44 0.65
C LEU A 508 29.97 8.56 1.67
N THR A 509 30.81 8.30 2.67
CA THR A 509 31.21 9.30 3.67
C THR A 509 31.98 10.45 3.03
N GLU A 510 32.91 10.15 2.11
CA GLU A 510 33.65 11.18 1.37
C GLU A 510 32.75 11.95 0.39
N ALA A 511 31.86 11.27 -0.34
CA ALA A 511 30.91 11.90 -1.25
C ALA A 511 29.96 12.86 -0.52
N LEU A 512 29.46 12.46 0.67
CA LEU A 512 28.60 13.31 1.51
C LEU A 512 29.36 14.56 1.99
N LYS A 513 30.61 14.43 2.43
CA LYS A 513 31.46 15.55 2.86
C LYS A 513 31.78 16.53 1.71
N LEU A 514 32.00 16.01 0.50
CA LEU A 514 32.16 16.84 -0.70
C LEU A 514 30.86 17.55 -1.10
N TYR A 515 29.72 16.91 -0.87
CA TYR A 515 28.41 17.49 -1.16
C TYR A 515 28.02 18.58 -0.15
N SER A 516 28.17 18.35 1.16
CA SER A 516 27.81 19.32 2.20
C SER A 516 28.65 20.61 2.13
N SER A 517 29.96 20.48 1.85
CA SER A 517 30.82 21.64 1.58
C SER A 517 30.40 22.42 0.32
N ALA A 518 30.14 21.73 -0.79
CA ALA A 518 29.66 22.37 -2.02
C ALA A 518 28.27 23.03 -1.86
N ARG A 519 27.40 22.46 -1.02
CA ARG A 519 26.08 23.02 -0.65
C ARG A 519 26.24 24.35 0.11
N ALA A 520 27.08 24.38 1.13
CA ALA A 520 27.34 25.59 1.93
C ALA A 520 27.90 26.73 1.06
N ASP A 521 28.87 26.43 0.19
CA ASP A 521 29.42 27.40 -0.76
C ASP A 521 28.35 27.90 -1.76
N ALA A 522 27.54 27.01 -2.32
CA ALA A 522 26.51 27.36 -3.30
C ALA A 522 25.39 28.24 -2.73
N LEU A 523 24.93 27.98 -1.50
CA LEU A 523 23.94 28.81 -0.81
C LEU A 523 24.51 30.20 -0.51
N LYS A 524 25.73 30.27 0.03
CA LYS A 524 26.44 31.52 0.30
C LYS A 524 26.63 32.38 -0.95
N GLU A 525 26.97 31.77 -2.08
CA GLU A 525 27.15 32.49 -3.35
C GLU A 525 25.82 32.91 -4.00
N LEU A 526 24.73 32.16 -3.76
CA LEU A 526 23.37 32.55 -4.15
C LEU A 526 22.92 33.82 -3.40
N TYR A 527 23.07 33.85 -2.08
CA TYR A 527 22.65 34.98 -1.25
C TYR A 527 23.54 36.21 -1.36
N LYS A 528 24.86 36.05 -1.51
CA LYS A 528 25.77 37.16 -1.82
C LYS A 528 25.39 37.91 -3.11
N SER A 529 24.69 37.25 -4.04
CA SER A 529 24.17 37.89 -5.25
C SER A 529 22.87 38.68 -5.05
N LYS A 530 22.21 38.55 -3.88
CA LYS A 530 20.99 39.25 -3.46
C LYS A 530 21.32 40.61 -2.83
N GLU A 531 22.38 40.70 -2.03
CA GLU A 531 22.86 41.94 -1.38
C GLU A 531 23.17 43.08 -2.36
N LEU A 532 23.56 42.73 -3.59
CA LEU A 532 23.95 43.66 -4.66
C LEU A 532 22.76 44.33 -5.38
N ASP A 533 21.50 43.96 -5.09
CA ASP A 533 20.33 44.38 -5.88
C ASP A 533 19.12 44.65 -4.95
N ARG A 534 19.14 45.81 -4.28
CA ARG A 534 18.34 46.12 -3.06
C ARG A 534 16.92 46.67 -3.31
N ASP A 535 16.54 46.89 -4.57
CA ASP A 535 15.33 47.65 -4.98
C ASP A 535 14.38 46.81 -5.86
N ARG A 536 13.91 45.66 -5.36
CA ARG A 536 12.94 44.79 -6.07
C ARG A 536 11.51 44.93 -5.51
N PRO A 537 10.46 44.65 -6.31
CA PRO A 537 9.09 44.63 -5.82
C PRO A 537 8.79 43.36 -5.01
N GLU A 538 8.02 43.50 -3.93
CA GLU A 538 7.78 42.47 -2.90
C GLU A 538 7.33 41.10 -3.46
N SER A 539 6.55 41.07 -4.55
CA SER A 539 6.10 39.82 -5.18
C SER A 539 7.25 39.01 -5.82
N ILE A 540 8.21 39.68 -6.45
CA ILE A 540 9.38 39.02 -7.07
C ILE A 540 10.38 38.57 -6.00
N GLU A 541 10.36 39.22 -4.83
CA GLU A 541 11.16 38.80 -3.67
C GLU A 541 10.56 37.58 -2.97
N ALA A 542 9.23 37.47 -2.88
CA ALA A 542 8.55 36.26 -2.43
C ALA A 542 8.83 35.07 -3.37
N ASP A 543 8.71 35.27 -4.69
CA ASP A 543 9.09 34.27 -5.71
C ASP A 543 10.55 33.80 -5.55
N PHE A 544 11.48 34.73 -5.25
CA PHE A 544 12.89 34.41 -5.05
C PHE A 544 13.08 33.48 -3.84
N GLU A 545 12.40 33.75 -2.73
CA GLU A 545 12.52 32.96 -1.52
C GLU A 545 11.84 31.59 -1.66
N GLU A 546 10.70 31.49 -2.38
CA GLU A 546 10.03 30.22 -2.66
C GLU A 546 10.88 29.31 -3.57
N VAL A 547 11.62 29.90 -4.53
CA VAL A 547 12.62 29.18 -5.34
C VAL A 547 13.80 28.70 -4.49
N ALA A 548 14.38 29.58 -3.67
CA ALA A 548 15.50 29.22 -2.78
C ALA A 548 15.11 28.11 -1.79
N ALA A 549 13.91 28.20 -1.21
CA ALA A 549 13.28 27.18 -0.37
C ALA A 549 13.21 25.81 -1.06
N SER A 550 12.68 25.75 -2.29
CA SER A 550 12.57 24.49 -3.04
C SER A 550 13.95 23.85 -3.33
N CYS A 551 14.95 24.68 -3.64
CA CYS A 551 16.33 24.26 -3.87
C CYS A 551 17.01 23.73 -2.61
N GLY A 552 16.85 24.45 -1.49
CA GLY A 552 17.36 24.03 -0.17
C GLY A 552 16.73 22.71 0.27
N HIS A 553 15.40 22.59 0.18
CA HIS A 553 14.66 21.38 0.56
C HIS A 553 15.07 20.15 -0.27
N PHE A 554 15.23 20.29 -1.60
CA PHE A 554 15.75 19.19 -2.44
C PHE A 554 17.16 18.80 -1.99
N SER A 555 18.03 19.79 -1.81
CA SER A 555 19.42 19.58 -1.42
C SER A 555 19.56 18.87 -0.07
N PHE A 556 18.75 19.27 0.92
CA PHE A 556 18.68 18.66 2.25
C PHE A 556 18.10 17.24 2.18
N SER A 557 17.02 17.02 1.43
CA SER A 557 16.42 15.69 1.26
C SER A 557 17.41 14.68 0.66
N LEU A 558 18.29 15.12 -0.26
CA LEU A 558 19.34 14.27 -0.84
C LEU A 558 20.43 13.95 0.19
N GLN A 559 20.77 14.91 1.06
CA GLN A 559 21.72 14.70 2.14
C GLN A 559 21.15 13.72 3.19
N THR A 560 19.91 13.92 3.64
CA THR A 560 19.23 13.00 4.58
C THR A 560 19.12 11.58 4.00
N PHE A 561 18.85 11.45 2.69
CA PHE A 561 18.88 10.14 2.02
C PHE A 561 20.27 9.49 2.08
N ALA A 562 21.35 10.28 1.94
CA ALA A 562 22.73 9.78 2.05
C ALA A 562 23.13 9.44 3.50
N GLU A 563 22.61 10.15 4.50
CA GLU A 563 22.80 9.88 5.92
C GLU A 563 22.11 8.56 6.32
N GLU A 564 20.82 8.42 5.97
CA GLU A 564 20.07 7.16 6.17
C GLU A 564 20.69 5.97 5.41
N MET A 565 21.30 6.21 4.24
CA MET A 565 22.03 5.16 3.51
C MET A 565 23.29 4.67 4.27
N GLN A 566 23.95 5.52 5.07
CA GLN A 566 25.04 5.07 5.95
C GLN A 566 24.51 4.18 7.08
N THR A 567 23.39 4.56 7.69
CA THR A 567 22.70 3.76 8.72
C THR A 567 22.25 2.42 8.16
N PHE A 568 21.66 2.41 6.96
CA PHE A 568 21.27 1.20 6.23
C PHE A 568 22.46 0.25 6.01
N LEU A 569 23.60 0.78 5.56
CA LEU A 569 24.83 0.00 5.37
C LEU A 569 25.36 -0.56 6.69
N SER A 570 25.33 0.20 7.81
CA SER A 570 25.76 -0.34 9.10
C SER A 570 24.85 -1.45 9.65
N ILE A 571 23.53 -1.34 9.50
CA ILE A 571 22.60 -2.41 9.91
C ILE A 571 22.81 -3.67 9.03
N LEU A 572 23.19 -3.48 7.78
CA LEU A 572 23.50 -4.57 6.85
C LEU A 572 24.85 -5.24 7.17
N GLU A 573 25.85 -4.47 7.62
CA GLU A 573 27.12 -4.98 8.18
C GLU A 573 26.85 -5.80 9.46
N ASP A 574 26.07 -5.28 10.39
CA ASP A 574 25.65 -5.98 11.62
C ASP A 574 24.91 -7.30 11.28
N LEU A 575 24.01 -7.28 10.29
CA LEU A 575 23.29 -8.46 9.80
C LEU A 575 24.22 -9.48 9.14
N LYS A 576 25.23 -9.03 8.38
CA LYS A 576 26.27 -9.89 7.79
C LYS A 576 27.07 -10.58 8.89
N GLU A 577 27.63 -9.82 9.83
CA GLU A 577 28.44 -10.35 10.93
C GLU A 577 27.63 -11.34 11.80
N TRP A 578 26.34 -11.06 12.05
CA TRP A 578 25.47 -11.97 12.79
C TRP A 578 25.15 -13.26 12.02
N THR A 579 25.04 -13.20 10.69
CA THR A 579 24.77 -14.36 9.84
C THR A 579 26.02 -15.23 9.63
N GLU A 580 27.22 -14.63 9.56
CA GLU A 580 28.49 -15.33 9.38
C GLU A 580 29.00 -15.99 10.67
N LYS A 581 28.65 -15.45 11.85
CA LYS A 581 28.91 -16.10 13.14
C LYS A 581 27.81 -17.12 13.44
N GLU A 582 28.17 -18.40 13.65
CA GLU A 582 27.24 -19.44 14.11
C GLU A 582 26.75 -19.18 15.56
N ASN A 583 25.79 -18.27 15.70
CA ASN A 583 25.21 -17.90 16.97
C ASN A 583 24.26 -18.99 17.52
N PRO A 584 24.20 -19.21 18.85
CA PRO A 584 23.32 -20.22 19.43
C PRO A 584 21.85 -19.84 19.26
N LYS A 585 21.03 -20.79 18.78
CA LYS A 585 19.58 -20.62 18.61
C LYS A 585 18.88 -20.37 19.95
N THR A 586 18.03 -19.34 19.99
CA THR A 586 17.29 -18.92 21.17
C THR A 586 15.77 -19.06 20.95
N TRP A 587 15.09 -19.65 21.93
CA TRP A 587 13.62 -19.75 21.99
C TRP A 587 13.11 -19.06 23.25
N ASN A 588 13.38 -17.76 23.38
CA ASN A 588 12.93 -16.97 24.53
C ASN A 588 11.42 -16.74 24.48
N TRP A 589 10.81 -16.69 23.30
CA TRP A 589 9.35 -16.55 23.16
C TRP A 589 8.56 -17.69 23.84
N ILE A 590 9.12 -18.90 23.93
CA ILE A 590 8.50 -20.04 24.63
C ILE A 590 8.52 -19.83 26.16
N ARG A 591 9.45 -19.02 26.67
CA ARG A 591 9.61 -18.75 28.11
C ARG A 591 8.67 -17.65 28.63
N PHE A 592 7.44 -17.56 28.12
CA PHE A 592 6.46 -16.52 28.45
C PHE A 592 6.16 -16.36 29.96
N TRP A 593 6.41 -17.40 30.77
CA TRP A 593 6.33 -17.37 32.24
C TRP A 593 7.43 -16.53 32.92
N ARG A 594 8.57 -16.32 32.26
CA ARG A 594 9.62 -15.39 32.70
C ARG A 594 9.37 -14.06 32.01
N LYS A 595 8.83 -13.08 32.74
CA LYS A 595 8.78 -11.70 32.25
C LYS A 595 10.21 -11.26 31.87
N PRO A 596 10.46 -10.83 30.63
CA PRO A 596 11.76 -10.27 30.29
C PRO A 596 12.01 -9.04 31.16
N LYS A 597 13.23 -8.91 31.70
CA LYS A 597 13.68 -7.61 32.20
C LYS A 597 13.95 -6.74 30.97
N PRO A 598 13.49 -5.48 30.93
CA PRO A 598 13.90 -4.56 29.87
C PRO A 598 15.41 -4.38 29.95
N GLN A 599 16.14 -4.89 28.96
CA GLN A 599 17.56 -4.60 28.79
C GLN A 599 17.66 -3.34 27.95
N VAL A 600 17.66 -2.18 28.62
CA VAL A 600 18.15 -0.94 28.02
C VAL A 600 19.58 -1.22 27.54
N THR A 601 19.79 -1.15 26.24
CA THR A 601 21.08 -1.40 25.61
C THR A 601 21.63 -0.06 25.16
N ASP A 602 22.43 0.57 26.03
CA ASP A 602 23.09 1.86 25.80
C ASP A 602 24.24 1.72 24.78
N GLY A 603 23.89 1.37 23.53
CA GLY A 603 24.77 1.45 22.38
C GLY A 603 24.31 2.55 21.42
N PRO A 604 25.20 3.11 20.58
CA PRO A 604 24.81 4.12 19.58
C PRO A 604 23.84 3.57 18.51
N ASN A 605 23.78 2.25 18.33
CA ASN A 605 22.78 1.54 17.50
C ASN A 605 21.70 0.84 18.37
N GLY A 606 21.53 1.25 19.63
CA GLY A 606 20.62 0.63 20.59
C GLY A 606 19.15 0.89 20.23
N VAL A 607 18.46 -0.13 19.73
CA VAL A 607 17.05 -0.06 19.33
C VAL A 607 16.18 0.33 20.53
N PRO A 608 15.46 1.48 20.50
CA PRO A 608 14.48 1.80 21.53
C PRO A 608 13.40 0.70 21.57
N GLU A 609 12.93 0.32 22.77
CA GLU A 609 11.82 -0.65 22.91
C GLU A 609 10.57 -0.23 22.09
N GLU A 610 10.45 1.05 21.77
CA GLU A 610 9.42 1.60 20.91
C GLU A 610 9.47 1.09 19.47
N GLU A 611 10.64 0.90 18.85
CA GLU A 611 10.73 0.37 17.47
C GLU A 611 10.31 -1.11 17.39
N GLN A 612 10.58 -1.89 18.43
CA GLN A 612 10.04 -3.25 18.55
C GLN A 612 8.52 -3.27 18.82
N ARG A 613 7.96 -2.20 19.42
CA ARG A 613 6.51 -2.02 19.59
C ARG A 613 5.84 -1.47 18.32
N LEU A 614 6.53 -0.68 17.48
CA LEU A 614 6.06 -0.26 16.15
C LEU A 614 5.81 -1.45 15.20
N ILE A 615 6.41 -2.62 15.48
CA ILE A 615 6.26 -3.87 14.70
C ILE A 615 5.60 -5.00 15.54
N GLN A 616 5.09 -4.67 16.73
CA GLN A 616 3.94 -5.39 17.28
C GLN A 616 2.68 -5.04 16.45
N PRO A 617 1.68 -5.93 16.40
CA PRO A 617 0.99 -6.21 15.14
C PRO A 617 0.18 -5.01 14.61
N PRO A 618 -0.03 -4.90 13.27
CA PRO A 618 -1.10 -4.08 12.67
C PRO A 618 -2.53 -4.50 13.06
N GLN A 619 -2.63 -5.36 14.08
CA GLN A 619 -3.78 -5.99 14.69
C GLN A 619 -3.53 -6.20 16.21
N GLU A 620 -2.89 -5.24 16.90
CA GLU A 620 -3.71 -4.61 17.92
C GLU A 620 -4.79 -3.91 17.13
N PRO A 621 -6.05 -4.38 17.13
CA PRO A 621 -7.07 -3.66 16.43
C PRO A 621 -7.37 -2.46 17.34
N MET A 622 -6.64 -1.38 17.08
CA MET A 622 -7.27 -0.09 16.93
C MET A 622 -8.31 -0.23 15.82
N LEU A 623 -9.42 -0.87 16.21
CA LEU A 623 -10.73 -0.43 15.82
C LEU A 623 -10.70 1.10 15.85
N PRO A 624 -11.50 1.76 14.99
CA PRO A 624 -11.87 3.10 15.34
C PRO A 624 -12.43 2.99 16.76
N LYS A 625 -12.01 3.89 17.64
CA LYS A 625 -12.78 4.15 18.85
C LYS A 625 -14.08 4.80 18.35
N ASP A 626 -14.97 3.96 17.81
CA ASP A 626 -15.98 4.18 16.74
C ASP A 626 -17.16 5.01 17.27
N ILE A 627 -16.85 6.21 17.72
CA ILE A 627 -17.63 7.07 18.62
C ILE A 627 -17.48 6.80 20.14
N PRO A 628 -17.26 5.61 20.77
CA PRO A 628 -17.27 5.52 22.22
C PRO A 628 -16.23 6.38 22.91
N ASP A 629 -14.92 6.21 22.68
CA ASP A 629 -13.93 6.90 23.53
C ASP A 629 -13.93 8.41 23.30
N LEU A 630 -14.07 8.89 22.06
CA LEU A 630 -14.28 10.31 21.80
C LEU A 630 -15.60 10.82 22.39
N ALA A 631 -16.66 10.01 22.52
CA ALA A 631 -17.90 10.41 23.20
C ALA A 631 -17.88 10.21 24.73
N ILE A 632 -16.98 9.37 25.25
CA ILE A 632 -16.66 9.16 26.67
C ILE A 632 -15.80 10.34 27.14
N GLU A 633 -14.85 10.79 26.31
CA GLU A 633 -14.01 11.97 26.50
C GLU A 633 -14.82 13.27 26.26
N ARG A 634 -15.72 13.29 25.27
CA ARG A 634 -16.75 14.35 25.12
C ARG A 634 -17.81 14.30 26.23
N ARG A 635 -17.91 13.20 27.00
CA ARG A 635 -18.72 13.08 28.23
C ARG A 635 -17.94 13.43 29.49
N SER A 636 -16.62 13.22 29.56
CA SER A 636 -15.77 13.70 30.65
C SER A 636 -15.52 15.22 30.54
N THR A 637 -15.55 15.79 29.34
CA THR A 637 -15.63 17.26 29.15
C THR A 637 -17.05 17.81 29.34
N ARG A 638 -18.11 17.02 29.05
CA ARG A 638 -19.48 17.33 29.52
C ARG A 638 -19.73 17.04 31.01
N GLN A 639 -18.75 16.56 31.78
CA GLN A 639 -18.84 16.42 33.24
C GLN A 639 -18.65 17.76 33.98
N TRP A 640 -18.82 18.89 33.29
CA TRP A 640 -19.07 20.15 33.95
C TRP A 640 -20.42 20.06 34.72
N GLN A 641 -20.34 20.01 36.06
CA GLN A 641 -21.45 20.11 37.03
C GLN A 641 -22.52 18.99 37.01
N ALA A 642 -22.16 17.80 37.51
CA ALA A 642 -23.12 16.92 38.19
C ALA A 642 -22.75 16.85 39.69
N PRO A 643 -23.61 17.30 40.64
CA PRO A 643 -23.27 17.32 42.05
C PRO A 643 -23.10 15.90 42.61
N VAL A 644 -22.07 15.71 43.44
CA VAL A 644 -21.62 14.40 43.92
C VAL A 644 -22.46 13.94 45.11
N GLN A 645 -23.63 13.34 44.88
CA GLN A 645 -24.34 12.55 45.90
C GLN A 645 -25.46 11.68 45.28
N ASP A 646 -25.15 10.43 44.90
CA ASP A 646 -26.06 9.30 45.20
C ASP A 646 -25.44 7.91 44.90
N LYS A 647 -25.73 6.90 45.75
CA LYS A 647 -25.29 5.51 45.51
C LYS A 647 -25.98 4.86 44.31
N LYS A 648 -27.19 5.33 43.95
CA LYS A 648 -27.95 4.87 42.77
C LYS A 648 -27.20 5.11 41.44
N TRP A 649 -26.32 6.12 41.41
CA TRP A 649 -25.49 6.43 40.23
C TRP A 649 -24.49 5.32 39.87
N SER A 650 -24.15 4.42 40.81
CA SER A 650 -23.29 3.24 40.55
C SER A 650 -23.96 2.21 39.64
N LEU A 651 -25.23 1.89 39.89
CA LEU A 651 -26.00 0.97 39.04
C LEU A 651 -26.28 1.60 37.68
N TYR A 652 -26.62 2.89 37.64
CA TYR A 652 -26.78 3.63 36.39
C TYR A 652 -25.49 3.68 35.57
N ARG A 653 -24.32 3.91 36.19
CA ARG A 653 -23.01 3.79 35.52
C ARG A 653 -22.82 2.41 34.92
N LYS A 654 -22.97 1.33 35.71
CA LYS A 654 -22.79 -0.06 35.20
C LYS A 654 -23.75 -0.38 34.05
N ILE A 655 -25.01 0.04 34.13
CA ILE A 655 -25.99 -0.14 33.06
C ILE A 655 -25.59 0.68 31.82
N LEU A 656 -25.14 1.92 32.01
CA LEU A 656 -24.67 2.79 30.93
C LEU A 656 -23.37 2.26 30.28
N ASP A 657 -22.46 1.68 31.05
CA ASP A 657 -21.25 1.02 30.57
C ASP A 657 -21.60 -0.23 29.74
N ILE A 658 -22.55 -1.05 30.22
CA ILE A 658 -23.09 -2.19 29.47
C ILE A 658 -23.79 -1.72 28.18
N ILE A 659 -24.60 -0.67 28.23
CA ILE A 659 -25.25 -0.07 27.04
C ILE A 659 -24.20 0.49 26.07
N LEU A 660 -23.11 1.09 26.55
CA LEU A 660 -22.01 1.57 25.72
C LEU A 660 -21.24 0.41 25.08
N VAL A 661 -21.06 -0.71 25.77
CA VAL A 661 -20.49 -1.94 25.19
C VAL A 661 -21.43 -2.53 24.13
N LEU A 662 -22.74 -2.62 24.39
CA LEU A 662 -23.76 -3.02 23.42
C LEU A 662 -23.92 -2.00 22.27
N ALA A 663 -23.53 -0.74 22.46
CA ALA A 663 -23.54 0.27 21.42
C ALA A 663 -22.35 0.19 20.47
N ARG A 664 -21.30 -0.58 20.78
CA ARG A 664 -20.18 -0.84 19.87
C ARG A 664 -20.69 -1.66 18.69
N ASP A 665 -20.42 -1.19 17.47
CA ASP A 665 -20.96 -1.83 16.27
C ASP A 665 -20.47 -3.27 16.07
N ASP A 666 -19.28 -3.64 16.55
CA ASP A 666 -18.81 -5.03 16.57
C ASP A 666 -19.71 -5.93 17.44
N VAL A 667 -20.19 -5.42 18.58
CA VAL A 667 -21.06 -6.14 19.51
C VAL A 667 -22.49 -6.19 18.96
N ARG A 668 -22.98 -5.09 18.39
CA ARG A 668 -24.25 -5.09 17.64
C ARG A 668 -24.24 -6.09 16.50
N PHE A 669 -23.15 -6.13 15.73
CA PHE A 669 -22.96 -7.10 14.65
C PHE A 669 -22.94 -8.53 15.17
N ALA A 670 -22.21 -8.81 16.25
CA ALA A 670 -22.17 -10.12 16.90
C ALA A 670 -23.56 -10.60 17.35
N VAL A 671 -24.29 -9.74 18.07
CA VAL A 671 -25.66 -10.04 18.55
C VAL A 671 -26.62 -10.23 17.38
N LYS A 672 -26.54 -9.40 16.34
CA LYS A 672 -27.31 -9.51 15.09
C LYS A 672 -27.04 -10.83 14.37
N VAL A 673 -25.77 -11.22 14.22
CA VAL A 673 -25.38 -12.48 13.58
C VAL A 673 -25.88 -13.67 14.38
N GLY A 674 -25.69 -13.66 15.71
CA GLY A 674 -26.19 -14.68 16.62
C GLY A 674 -27.71 -14.83 16.55
N PHE A 675 -28.45 -13.73 16.69
CA PHE A 675 -29.91 -13.73 16.65
C PHE A 675 -30.47 -14.24 15.31
N GLY A 676 -29.91 -13.81 14.17
CA GLY A 676 -30.31 -14.33 12.86
C GLY A 676 -29.94 -15.80 12.65
N ALA A 677 -28.88 -16.30 13.30
CA ALA A 677 -28.54 -17.73 13.30
C ALA A 677 -29.53 -18.54 14.16
N SER A 678 -29.84 -18.07 15.37
CA SER A 678 -30.84 -18.66 16.26
C SER A 678 -32.21 -18.79 15.60
N LEU A 679 -32.70 -17.72 14.96
CA LEU A 679 -33.99 -17.74 14.26
C LEU A 679 -34.03 -18.76 13.12
N TYR A 680 -32.95 -18.89 12.35
CA TYR A 680 -32.88 -19.86 11.25
C TYR A 680 -32.75 -21.29 11.77
N ALA A 681 -31.92 -21.52 12.79
CA ALA A 681 -31.73 -22.83 13.39
C ALA A 681 -32.96 -23.35 14.15
N MET A 682 -33.87 -22.46 14.57
CA MET A 682 -35.12 -22.79 15.26
C MET A 682 -35.94 -23.87 14.54
N PHE A 683 -35.95 -23.85 13.21
CA PHE A 683 -36.69 -24.81 12.40
C PHE A 683 -36.18 -26.26 12.52
N ALA A 684 -34.94 -26.48 12.95
CA ALA A 684 -34.41 -27.82 13.23
C ALA A 684 -34.91 -28.40 14.57
N PHE A 685 -35.15 -27.54 15.57
CA PHE A 685 -35.56 -27.99 16.90
C PHE A 685 -37.07 -28.24 17.00
N ILE A 686 -37.89 -27.38 16.36
CA ILE A 686 -39.36 -27.52 16.35
C ILE A 686 -39.75 -28.83 15.64
N PRO A 687 -40.44 -29.79 16.31
CA PRO A 687 -40.76 -31.10 15.73
C PRO A 687 -41.55 -31.04 14.42
N LEU A 688 -42.44 -30.05 14.26
CA LEU A 688 -43.27 -29.87 13.06
C LEU A 688 -42.48 -29.44 11.82
N THR A 689 -41.42 -28.63 12.00
CA THR A 689 -40.60 -28.11 10.88
C THR A 689 -39.30 -28.87 10.67
N ARG A 690 -38.90 -29.70 11.63
CA ARG A 690 -37.71 -30.56 11.57
C ARG A 690 -37.59 -31.40 10.29
N PRO A 691 -38.62 -32.17 9.85
CA PRO A 691 -38.49 -32.96 8.61
C PRO A 691 -38.29 -32.07 7.38
N PHE A 692 -38.93 -30.90 7.32
CA PHE A 692 -38.71 -29.93 6.25
C PHE A 692 -37.27 -29.36 6.27
N TYR A 693 -36.73 -29.05 7.46
CA TYR A 693 -35.35 -28.60 7.60
C TYR A 693 -34.33 -29.67 7.17
N GLN A 694 -34.59 -30.95 7.49
CA GLN A 694 -33.71 -32.07 7.14
C GLN A 694 -33.75 -32.38 5.63
N HIS A 695 -34.95 -32.51 5.04
CA HIS A 695 -35.15 -32.73 3.60
C HIS A 695 -34.47 -31.63 2.76
N TRP A 696 -34.70 -30.35 3.08
CA TRP A 696 -34.05 -29.24 2.36
C TRP A 696 -32.62 -28.94 2.81
N ARG A 697 -31.98 -29.85 3.57
CA ARG A 697 -30.58 -29.77 4.03
C ARG A 697 -30.23 -28.38 4.61
N GLY A 698 -31.09 -27.91 5.52
CA GLY A 698 -31.12 -26.56 6.05
C GLY A 698 -29.81 -26.08 6.70
N GLU A 699 -28.97 -27.01 7.16
CA GLU A 699 -27.65 -26.73 7.73
C GLU A 699 -26.73 -25.95 6.77
N TRP A 700 -26.87 -26.18 5.46
CA TRP A 700 -26.08 -25.46 4.44
C TRP A 700 -26.62 -24.07 4.13
N GLY A 701 -27.90 -23.82 4.39
CA GLY A 701 -28.47 -22.48 4.41
C GLY A 701 -27.99 -21.68 5.62
N LEU A 702 -27.97 -22.29 6.80
CA LEU A 702 -27.40 -21.68 8.02
C LEU A 702 -25.90 -21.38 7.87
N LEU A 703 -25.13 -22.29 7.26
CA LEU A 703 -23.72 -22.02 6.94
C LEU A 703 -23.57 -20.90 5.91
N SER A 704 -24.40 -20.89 4.86
CA SER A 704 -24.34 -19.84 3.82
C SER A 704 -24.71 -18.47 4.38
N TYR A 705 -25.68 -18.39 5.29
CA TYR A 705 -25.97 -17.20 6.08
C TYR A 705 -24.72 -16.71 6.84
N MET A 706 -24.01 -17.58 7.56
CA MET A 706 -22.83 -17.20 8.34
C MET A 706 -21.63 -16.75 7.48
N LEU A 707 -21.49 -17.33 6.28
CA LEU A 707 -20.48 -16.93 5.30
C LEU A 707 -20.80 -15.55 4.70
N VAL A 708 -22.05 -15.32 4.29
CA VAL A 708 -22.54 -14.08 3.63
C VAL A 708 -22.70 -12.91 4.60
N CYS A 709 -22.97 -13.17 5.88
CA CYS A 709 -23.05 -12.11 6.90
C CYS A 709 -21.70 -11.41 7.12
N ALA A 710 -21.69 -10.11 6.83
CA ALA A 710 -20.59 -9.18 7.03
C ALA A 710 -21.12 -7.91 7.71
N MET A 711 -20.23 -7.11 8.32
CA MET A 711 -20.63 -5.93 9.10
C MET A 711 -21.44 -4.92 8.27
N THR A 712 -21.04 -4.67 7.01
CA THR A 712 -21.70 -3.71 6.13
C THR A 712 -22.56 -4.37 5.07
N ILE A 713 -23.63 -3.67 4.66
CA ILE A 713 -24.58 -4.15 3.64
C ILE A 713 -23.87 -4.45 2.31
N GLY A 714 -22.96 -3.56 1.85
CA GLY A 714 -22.19 -3.77 0.63
C GLY A 714 -21.28 -5.02 0.66
N ALA A 715 -20.53 -5.21 1.75
CA ALA A 715 -19.68 -6.41 1.90
C ALA A 715 -20.50 -7.71 1.95
N SER A 716 -21.70 -7.67 2.53
CA SER A 716 -22.63 -8.81 2.50
C SER A 716 -23.22 -9.02 1.10
N ASN A 717 -23.52 -7.95 0.36
CA ASN A 717 -24.06 -8.03 -1.00
C ASN A 717 -23.05 -8.64 -2.00
N THR A 718 -21.78 -8.23 -1.98
CA THR A 718 -20.71 -8.83 -2.81
C THR A 718 -20.46 -10.30 -2.45
N THR A 719 -20.44 -10.63 -1.16
CA THR A 719 -20.25 -12.01 -0.70
C THR A 719 -21.46 -12.89 -1.05
N GLY A 720 -22.68 -12.37 -0.91
CA GLY A 720 -23.92 -13.05 -1.32
C GLY A 720 -24.00 -13.29 -2.82
N TRP A 721 -23.64 -12.30 -3.64
CA TRP A 721 -23.64 -12.43 -5.10
C TRP A 721 -22.59 -13.44 -5.60
N SER A 722 -21.38 -13.39 -5.04
CA SER A 722 -20.33 -14.39 -5.35
C SER A 722 -20.70 -15.79 -4.85
N ARG A 723 -21.41 -15.91 -3.72
CA ARG A 723 -21.95 -17.19 -3.23
C ARG A 723 -23.01 -17.75 -4.17
N PHE A 724 -23.98 -16.93 -4.59
CA PHE A 724 -25.06 -17.30 -5.51
C PHE A 724 -24.52 -17.82 -6.85
N ILE A 725 -23.70 -17.01 -7.54
CA ILE A 725 -23.13 -17.41 -8.85
C ILE A 725 -22.18 -18.61 -8.68
N GLY A 726 -21.34 -18.61 -7.64
CA GLY A 726 -20.39 -19.69 -7.40
C GLY A 726 -21.09 -21.04 -7.17
N THR A 727 -22.22 -21.04 -6.47
CA THR A 727 -23.03 -22.25 -6.27
C THR A 727 -23.73 -22.72 -7.53
N PHE A 728 -24.29 -21.82 -8.36
CA PHE A 728 -24.87 -22.24 -9.65
C PHE A 728 -23.83 -22.89 -10.58
N ILE A 729 -22.64 -22.29 -10.70
CA ILE A 729 -21.54 -22.82 -11.51
C ILE A 729 -21.05 -24.17 -10.95
N GLY A 730 -20.83 -24.27 -9.64
CA GLY A 730 -20.37 -25.51 -9.01
C GLY A 730 -21.37 -26.67 -9.14
N ALA A 731 -22.66 -26.40 -9.02
CA ALA A 731 -23.73 -27.38 -9.21
C ALA A 731 -23.82 -27.87 -10.67
N ALA A 732 -23.74 -26.95 -11.64
CA ALA A 732 -23.75 -27.31 -13.07
C ALA A 732 -22.55 -28.18 -13.46
N ILE A 733 -21.35 -27.83 -12.97
CA ILE A 733 -20.13 -28.62 -13.17
C ILE A 733 -20.26 -30.01 -12.53
N ALA A 734 -20.81 -30.11 -11.32
CA ALA A 734 -21.03 -31.39 -10.64
C ALA A 734 -21.99 -32.31 -11.43
N CYS A 735 -23.12 -31.79 -11.91
CA CYS A 735 -24.08 -32.57 -12.71
C CYS A 735 -23.46 -33.06 -14.03
N PHE A 736 -22.73 -32.19 -14.72
CA PHE A 736 -22.05 -32.51 -15.98
C PHE A 736 -20.99 -33.60 -15.79
N LEU A 737 -20.11 -33.46 -14.79
CA LEU A 737 -19.04 -34.42 -14.55
C LEU A 737 -19.56 -35.76 -14.03
N TRP A 738 -20.57 -35.78 -13.16
CA TRP A 738 -21.21 -37.02 -12.70
C TRP A 738 -21.82 -37.81 -13.87
N SER A 739 -22.46 -37.11 -14.82
CA SER A 739 -23.04 -37.73 -16.02
C SER A 739 -22.00 -38.41 -16.91
N ILE A 740 -20.75 -37.92 -16.90
CA ILE A 740 -19.62 -38.48 -17.68
C ILE A 740 -18.94 -39.62 -16.93
N THR A 741 -18.70 -39.46 -15.62
CA THR A 741 -17.90 -40.43 -14.83
C THR A 741 -18.71 -41.60 -14.28
N GLN A 742 -20.04 -41.48 -14.19
CA GLN A 742 -20.95 -42.53 -13.70
C GLN A 742 -20.50 -43.13 -12.35
N GLY A 743 -20.03 -42.28 -11.42
CA GLY A 743 -19.57 -42.71 -10.10
C GLY A 743 -18.14 -43.30 -10.06
N ASN A 744 -17.41 -43.40 -11.17
CA ASN A 744 -16.07 -43.98 -11.19
C ASN A 744 -15.08 -43.18 -10.29
N PRO A 745 -14.46 -43.80 -9.26
CA PRO A 745 -13.60 -43.09 -8.31
C PRO A 745 -12.42 -42.37 -8.95
N PHE A 746 -11.76 -43.02 -9.92
CA PHE A 746 -10.58 -42.46 -10.59
C PHE A 746 -10.96 -41.35 -11.56
N GLY A 747 -12.08 -41.52 -12.27
CA GLY A 747 -12.65 -40.47 -13.13
C GLY A 747 -13.04 -39.23 -12.34
N LEU A 748 -13.71 -39.41 -11.20
CA LEU A 748 -14.11 -38.32 -10.30
C LEU A 748 -12.91 -37.59 -9.67
N ALA A 749 -11.88 -38.31 -9.23
CA ALA A 749 -10.66 -37.72 -8.69
C ALA A 749 -9.92 -36.88 -9.75
N PHE A 750 -9.77 -37.39 -10.99
CA PHE A 750 -9.14 -36.65 -12.08
C PHE A 750 -9.96 -35.43 -12.52
N CYS A 751 -11.28 -35.57 -12.66
CA CYS A 751 -12.15 -34.45 -13.04
C CYS A 751 -12.19 -33.37 -11.94
N GLY A 752 -12.22 -33.77 -10.65
CA GLY A 752 -12.13 -32.84 -9.53
C GLY A 752 -10.79 -32.08 -9.51
N TRP A 753 -9.68 -32.76 -9.81
CA TRP A 753 -8.38 -32.12 -9.99
C TRP A 753 -8.40 -31.10 -11.14
N MET A 754 -8.98 -31.43 -12.29
CA MET A 754 -9.15 -30.49 -13.40
C MET A 754 -9.98 -29.26 -13.03
N VAL A 755 -11.09 -29.42 -12.29
CA VAL A 755 -11.92 -28.30 -11.80
C VAL A 755 -11.16 -27.42 -10.80
N SER A 756 -10.19 -27.99 -10.07
CA SER A 756 -9.41 -27.24 -9.09
C SER A 756 -8.47 -26.20 -9.72
N LEU A 757 -7.96 -26.45 -10.93
CA LEU A 757 -7.04 -25.54 -11.64
C LEU A 757 -7.64 -24.14 -11.90
N PRO A 758 -8.80 -23.97 -12.58
CA PRO A 758 -9.42 -22.66 -12.75
C PRO A 758 -9.88 -22.04 -11.43
N CYS A 759 -10.31 -22.85 -10.45
CA CYS A 759 -10.71 -22.36 -9.14
C CYS A 759 -9.52 -21.75 -8.37
N PHE A 760 -8.36 -22.40 -8.36
CA PHE A 760 -7.14 -21.85 -7.73
C PHE A 760 -6.56 -20.66 -8.50
N TYR A 761 -6.72 -20.59 -9.83
CA TYR A 761 -6.40 -19.37 -10.59
C TYR A 761 -7.25 -18.17 -10.15
N ILE A 762 -8.57 -18.37 -9.93
CA ILE A 762 -9.46 -17.33 -9.38
C ILE A 762 -9.04 -16.92 -7.96
N ILE A 763 -8.66 -17.87 -7.11
CA ILE A 763 -8.26 -17.63 -5.71
C ILE A 763 -6.92 -16.91 -5.59
N LEU A 764 -5.91 -17.31 -6.37
CA LEU A 764 -4.52 -16.85 -6.23
C LEU A 764 -4.18 -15.66 -7.14
N VAL A 765 -4.70 -15.61 -8.37
CA VAL A 765 -4.29 -14.61 -9.38
C VAL A 765 -5.30 -13.47 -9.51
N LYS A 766 -6.61 -13.77 -9.57
CA LYS A 766 -7.66 -12.73 -9.71
C LYS A 766 -8.03 -12.01 -8.41
N GLY A 767 -7.49 -12.42 -7.26
CA GLY A 767 -7.82 -11.84 -5.95
C GLY A 767 -9.26 -12.11 -5.46
N GLN A 768 -10.09 -12.81 -6.25
CA GLN A 768 -11.49 -13.11 -5.91
C GLN A 768 -11.62 -14.40 -5.09
N GLY A 769 -10.89 -14.45 -3.97
CA GLY A 769 -10.78 -15.61 -3.09
C GLY A 769 -12.12 -16.26 -2.69
N PRO A 770 -13.14 -15.51 -2.22
CA PRO A 770 -14.44 -16.10 -1.86
C PRO A 770 -15.14 -16.80 -3.02
N PHE A 771 -15.12 -16.21 -4.22
CA PHE A 771 -15.82 -16.74 -5.39
C PHE A 771 -15.30 -18.12 -5.81
N GLY A 772 -13.98 -18.26 -5.94
CA GLY A 772 -13.37 -19.56 -6.27
C GLY A 772 -13.58 -20.63 -5.19
N ARG A 773 -13.61 -20.23 -3.90
CA ARG A 773 -13.94 -21.15 -2.79
C ARG A 773 -15.39 -21.62 -2.85
N PHE A 774 -16.35 -20.77 -3.20
CA PHE A 774 -17.77 -21.15 -3.26
C PHE A 774 -18.11 -22.08 -4.41
N ILE A 775 -17.44 -21.95 -5.56
CA ILE A 775 -17.52 -22.91 -6.67
C ILE A 775 -17.05 -24.29 -6.18
N MET A 776 -15.84 -24.35 -5.61
CA MET A 776 -15.26 -25.61 -5.14
C MET A 776 -16.02 -26.26 -3.98
N LEU A 777 -16.50 -25.44 -3.03
CA LEU A 777 -17.36 -25.92 -1.94
C LEU A 777 -18.61 -26.61 -2.51
N THR A 778 -19.28 -26.00 -3.49
CA THR A 778 -20.51 -26.56 -4.05
C THR A 778 -20.25 -27.84 -4.85
N TYR A 779 -19.14 -27.90 -5.61
CA TYR A 779 -18.70 -29.12 -6.30
C TYR A 779 -18.45 -30.26 -5.31
N ASN A 780 -17.72 -30.02 -4.21
CA ASN A 780 -17.47 -31.01 -3.17
C ASN A 780 -18.77 -31.51 -2.50
N LEU A 781 -19.67 -30.58 -2.14
CA LEU A 781 -20.96 -30.88 -1.46
C LEU A 781 -21.98 -31.63 -2.31
N SER A 782 -21.78 -31.67 -3.63
CA SER A 782 -22.66 -32.38 -4.57
C SER A 782 -22.00 -33.66 -5.05
N CYS A 783 -20.82 -33.54 -5.68
CA CYS A 783 -20.19 -34.65 -6.41
C CYS A 783 -19.44 -35.64 -5.50
N LEU A 784 -18.66 -35.16 -4.52
CA LEU A 784 -17.97 -36.03 -3.57
C LEU A 784 -18.95 -36.58 -2.51
N TYR A 785 -20.02 -35.83 -2.22
CA TYR A 785 -21.10 -36.32 -1.36
C TYR A 785 -21.90 -37.46 -2.03
N ALA A 786 -22.37 -37.27 -3.27
CA ALA A 786 -23.07 -38.33 -4.03
C ALA A 786 -22.25 -39.62 -4.12
N TYR A 787 -20.93 -39.50 -4.36
CA TYR A 787 -20.01 -40.65 -4.31
C TYR A 787 -19.99 -41.34 -2.93
N SER A 788 -19.94 -40.56 -1.84
CA SER A 788 -19.96 -41.10 -0.47
C SER A 788 -21.30 -41.74 -0.09
N LEU A 789 -22.40 -41.35 -0.74
CA LEU A 789 -23.72 -41.96 -0.59
C LEU A 789 -23.79 -43.29 -1.34
N SER A 790 -23.34 -43.34 -2.61
CA SER A 790 -23.31 -44.55 -3.46
C SER A 790 -22.45 -45.73 -2.96
N ILE A 791 -21.75 -45.57 -1.82
CA ILE A 791 -20.87 -46.58 -1.22
C ILE A 791 -21.37 -47.05 0.15
N GLN A 792 -22.39 -46.41 0.73
CA GLN A 792 -22.91 -46.78 2.04
C GLN A 792 -24.27 -47.49 1.88
N ASP A 793 -24.29 -48.77 2.28
CA ASP A 793 -25.52 -49.57 2.41
C ASP A 793 -26.28 -49.15 3.69
N GLY A 794 -27.00 -48.01 3.63
CA GLY A 794 -27.76 -47.46 4.76
C GLY A 794 -29.22 -47.18 4.40
N ASP A 795 -30.14 -47.90 5.05
CA ASP A 795 -31.58 -47.96 4.74
C ASP A 795 -32.42 -46.73 5.24
N ASP A 796 -31.93 -45.48 5.14
CA ASP A 796 -32.64 -44.31 5.73
C ASP A 796 -32.62 -42.97 4.92
N ASP A 797 -31.94 -42.89 3.76
CA ASP A 797 -31.87 -41.67 2.89
C ASP A 797 -32.59 -41.94 1.53
N ASP A 798 -33.89 -42.25 1.58
CA ASP A 798 -34.74 -42.61 0.42
C ASP A 798 -35.03 -41.44 -0.55
N ASP A 799 -34.85 -40.18 -0.13
CA ASP A 799 -35.25 -38.98 -0.88
C ASP A 799 -34.21 -38.47 -1.88
N GLU A 800 -32.92 -38.83 -1.74
CA GLU A 800 -31.83 -38.44 -2.67
C GLU A 800 -31.35 -39.61 -3.57
N GLY A 801 -32.09 -40.73 -3.58
CA GLY A 801 -31.87 -41.90 -4.45
C GLY A 801 -30.98 -43.01 -3.86
N GLY A 802 -30.54 -42.88 -2.61
CA GLY A 802 -29.76 -43.89 -1.89
C GLY A 802 -28.56 -44.43 -2.69
N VAL A 803 -28.56 -45.75 -2.95
CA VAL A 803 -27.51 -46.47 -3.67
C VAL A 803 -27.31 -45.98 -5.13
N VAL A 804 -28.35 -45.38 -5.74
CA VAL A 804 -28.28 -44.78 -7.09
C VAL A 804 -28.57 -43.27 -6.97
N PRO A 805 -27.61 -42.45 -6.49
CA PRO A 805 -27.87 -41.08 -6.11
C PRO A 805 -28.25 -40.20 -7.30
N ILE A 806 -29.37 -39.48 -7.17
CA ILE A 806 -29.89 -38.60 -8.20
C ILE A 806 -29.18 -37.24 -8.08
N ILE A 807 -28.04 -37.09 -8.77
CA ILE A 807 -27.17 -35.90 -8.66
C ILE A 807 -27.91 -34.57 -8.90
N THR A 808 -28.95 -34.56 -9.74
CA THR A 808 -29.77 -33.36 -10.01
C THR A 808 -30.62 -32.94 -8.82
N GLU A 809 -31.07 -33.88 -8.01
CA GLU A 809 -31.87 -33.64 -6.80
C GLU A 809 -30.99 -33.16 -5.65
N ILE A 810 -29.88 -33.84 -5.41
CA ILE A 810 -28.81 -33.40 -4.49
C ILE A 810 -28.36 -31.97 -4.84
N ALA A 811 -28.11 -31.69 -6.13
CA ALA A 811 -27.73 -30.35 -6.58
C ALA A 811 -28.85 -29.31 -6.38
N LEU A 812 -30.12 -29.68 -6.60
CA LEU A 812 -31.28 -28.82 -6.38
C LEU A 812 -31.43 -28.46 -4.89
N HIS A 813 -31.42 -29.45 -4.00
CA HIS A 813 -31.47 -29.21 -2.54
C HIS A 813 -30.35 -28.29 -2.09
N ARG A 814 -29.11 -28.51 -2.55
CA ARG A 814 -27.96 -27.64 -2.26
C ARG A 814 -28.16 -26.21 -2.79
N VAL A 815 -28.64 -26.04 -4.02
CA VAL A 815 -28.88 -24.70 -4.61
C VAL A 815 -29.97 -23.96 -3.83
N VAL A 816 -31.10 -24.61 -3.52
CA VAL A 816 -32.21 -23.99 -2.77
C VAL A 816 -31.79 -23.62 -1.34
N ALA A 817 -31.10 -24.52 -0.63
CA ALA A 817 -30.58 -24.24 0.72
C ALA A 817 -29.62 -23.05 0.75
N VAL A 818 -28.68 -22.98 -0.20
CA VAL A 818 -27.73 -21.85 -0.30
C VAL A 818 -28.45 -20.55 -0.65
N ILE A 819 -29.43 -20.57 -1.57
CA ILE A 819 -30.24 -19.38 -1.90
C ILE A 819 -31.01 -18.90 -0.68
N ALA A 820 -31.69 -19.80 0.04
CA ALA A 820 -32.41 -19.46 1.26
C ALA A 820 -31.49 -18.81 2.31
N GLY A 821 -30.29 -19.38 2.54
CA GLY A 821 -29.28 -18.81 3.43
C GLY A 821 -28.75 -17.44 2.98
N CYS A 822 -28.53 -17.24 1.68
CA CYS A 822 -28.10 -15.95 1.12
C CYS A 822 -29.20 -14.88 1.27
N VAL A 823 -30.44 -15.22 0.93
CA VAL A 823 -31.61 -14.34 1.08
C VAL A 823 -31.82 -13.99 2.56
N TRP A 824 -31.74 -14.97 3.46
CA TRP A 824 -31.83 -14.74 4.90
C TRP A 824 -30.74 -13.79 5.42
N GLY A 825 -29.49 -13.98 4.99
CA GLY A 825 -28.39 -13.06 5.31
C GLY A 825 -28.65 -11.64 4.81
N LEU A 826 -29.15 -11.50 3.58
CA LEU A 826 -29.51 -10.22 2.96
C LEU A 826 -30.74 -9.54 3.60
N ILE A 827 -31.63 -10.30 4.24
CA ILE A 827 -32.77 -9.79 5.04
C ILE A 827 -32.25 -9.32 6.41
N ILE A 828 -31.60 -10.19 7.17
CA ILE A 828 -31.08 -9.88 8.51
C ILE A 828 -30.11 -8.69 8.47
N THR A 829 -29.26 -8.59 7.44
CA THR A 829 -28.33 -7.45 7.30
C THR A 829 -29.02 -6.11 7.08
N ARG A 830 -30.22 -6.08 6.47
CA ARG A 830 -31.01 -4.87 6.21
C ARG A 830 -32.03 -4.54 7.31
N VAL A 831 -32.69 -5.54 7.89
CA VAL A 831 -33.78 -5.34 8.86
C VAL A 831 -33.24 -5.03 10.26
N ILE A 832 -32.23 -5.77 10.72
CA ILE A 832 -31.70 -5.62 12.09
C ILE A 832 -30.49 -4.69 12.03
N TRP A 833 -30.59 -3.47 12.57
CA TRP A 833 -29.51 -2.47 12.56
C TRP A 833 -28.74 -2.40 11.22
N PRO A 834 -29.32 -1.81 10.16
CA PRO A 834 -28.63 -1.64 8.88
C PRO A 834 -27.38 -0.77 9.07
N ILE A 835 -26.21 -1.35 8.80
CA ILE A 835 -24.92 -0.63 8.82
C ILE A 835 -24.51 -0.39 7.36
N SER A 836 -24.73 0.83 6.90
CA SER A 836 -24.33 1.25 5.56
C SER A 836 -22.82 1.43 5.46
N ALA A 837 -22.20 0.89 4.40
CA ALA A 837 -20.81 1.17 4.06
C ALA A 837 -20.65 2.62 3.58
N ARG A 838 -21.64 3.16 2.85
CA ARG A 838 -21.65 4.55 2.37
C ARG A 838 -21.56 5.54 3.54
N ASN A 839 -22.42 5.38 4.55
CA ASN A 839 -22.40 6.27 5.73
C ASN A 839 -21.11 6.10 6.55
N LYS A 840 -20.68 4.86 6.83
CA LYS A 840 -19.42 4.62 7.55
C LYS A 840 -18.19 5.18 6.83
N PHE A 841 -18.18 5.15 5.51
CA PHE A 841 -17.13 5.77 4.70
C PHE A 841 -17.13 7.30 4.85
N LYS A 842 -18.29 7.97 4.71
CA LYS A 842 -18.40 9.44 4.87
C LYS A 842 -18.09 9.90 6.28
N ASP A 843 -18.67 9.24 7.29
CA ASP A 843 -18.39 9.51 8.70
C ASP A 843 -16.91 9.36 9.01
N GLY A 844 -16.29 8.26 8.56
CA GLY A 844 -14.87 8.02 8.80
C GLY A 844 -13.95 9.00 8.09
N LEU A 845 -14.22 9.32 6.82
CA LEU A 845 -13.45 10.34 6.08
C LEU A 845 -13.59 11.74 6.72
N SER A 846 -14.80 12.11 7.17
CA SER A 846 -15.00 13.37 7.92
C SER A 846 -14.23 13.39 9.25
N LEU A 847 -14.17 12.26 9.97
CA LEU A 847 -13.41 12.12 11.22
C LEU A 847 -11.90 12.20 10.98
N LEU A 848 -11.41 11.58 9.89
CA LEU A 848 -10.00 11.66 9.48
C LEU A 848 -9.61 13.11 9.22
N TRP A 849 -10.38 13.85 8.41
CA TRP A 849 -10.14 15.28 8.16
C TRP A 849 -10.24 16.14 9.41
N LEU A 850 -11.18 15.88 10.31
CA LEU A 850 -11.23 16.58 11.60
C LEU A 850 -9.98 16.29 12.46
N ARG A 851 -9.46 15.05 12.46
CA ARG A 851 -8.23 14.72 13.19
C ARG A 851 -7.01 15.37 12.56
N MET A 852 -6.88 15.34 11.23
CA MET A 852 -5.83 16.04 10.48
C MET A 852 -5.87 17.55 10.74
N GLY A 853 -7.04 18.17 10.66
CA GLY A 853 -7.22 19.59 10.98
C GLY A 853 -6.88 19.93 12.43
N LEU A 854 -7.08 19.02 13.39
CA LEU A 854 -6.67 19.21 14.78
C LEU A 854 -5.16 19.03 14.99
N ILE A 855 -4.54 18.05 14.34
CA ILE A 855 -3.08 17.85 14.36
C ILE A 855 -2.38 19.10 13.79
N TRP A 856 -2.78 19.56 12.60
CA TRP A 856 -2.19 20.75 11.98
C TRP A 856 -2.41 22.03 12.78
N LYS A 857 -3.50 22.11 13.56
CA LYS A 857 -3.76 23.24 14.47
C LYS A 857 -2.77 23.32 15.63
N ARG A 858 -2.11 22.23 16.02
CA ARG A 858 -1.08 22.24 17.07
C ARG A 858 0.18 23.03 16.68
N ASP A 859 0.26 23.47 15.42
CA ASP A 859 1.40 24.14 14.79
C ASP A 859 2.69 23.29 14.83
N PRO A 860 3.09 22.67 13.70
CA PRO A 860 4.20 21.72 13.69
C PRO A 860 5.51 22.26 14.27
N LEU A 861 5.73 23.58 14.21
CA LEU A 861 6.98 24.20 14.64
C LEU A 861 6.92 24.83 16.04
N SER A 862 5.75 24.99 16.67
CA SER A 862 5.69 25.46 18.07
C SER A 862 6.11 24.37 19.07
N THR A 863 5.92 23.10 18.74
CA THR A 863 6.37 21.95 19.57
C THR A 863 7.87 22.02 19.90
N ILE A 864 8.70 22.46 18.94
CA ILE A 864 10.15 22.60 19.10
C ILE A 864 10.49 23.84 19.97
N LEU A 865 9.64 24.87 19.94
CA LEU A 865 9.87 26.13 20.62
C LEU A 865 9.58 26.10 22.12
N GLU A 866 8.65 25.23 22.55
CA GLU A 866 8.15 25.19 23.93
C GLU A 866 8.94 24.26 24.85
N GLY A 867 9.71 23.31 24.30
CA GLY A 867 10.58 22.39 25.06
C GLY A 867 9.81 21.43 25.99
N GLU A 868 9.67 20.17 25.57
CA GLU A 868 8.87 19.15 26.29
C GLU A 868 7.37 19.49 26.44
N SER A 869 6.72 19.99 25.38
CA SER A 869 5.26 19.96 25.33
C SER A 869 4.78 18.50 25.36
N GLN A 870 3.92 18.12 26.32
CA GLN A 870 3.38 16.74 26.48
C GLN A 870 2.62 16.18 25.25
N ASN A 871 2.42 17.00 24.22
CA ASN A 871 1.82 16.59 22.95
C ASN A 871 2.81 16.88 21.83
N GLU A 872 3.55 15.87 21.41
CA GLU A 872 4.26 15.89 20.12
C GLU A 872 3.30 16.29 18.99
N TYR A 873 3.80 16.98 17.97
CA TYR A 873 3.01 17.36 16.79
C TYR A 873 2.26 16.13 16.22
N MET A 874 2.99 15.02 16.00
CA MET A 874 2.43 13.72 15.62
C MET A 874 3.37 12.55 16.00
N ASP A 875 2.95 11.69 16.94
CA ASP A 875 3.64 10.40 17.23
C ASP A 875 3.66 9.53 15.96
N LEU A 876 4.78 8.84 15.69
CA LEU A 876 4.90 7.82 14.63
C LEU A 876 3.76 6.79 14.67
N LYS A 877 3.26 6.45 15.86
CA LYS A 877 2.10 5.57 16.06
C LYS A 877 0.80 6.21 15.60
N GLU A 878 0.62 7.52 15.82
CA GLU A 878 -0.53 8.28 15.35
C GLU A 878 -0.53 8.38 13.81
N GLU A 879 0.63 8.66 13.21
CA GLU A 879 0.78 8.71 11.75
C GLU A 879 0.43 7.37 11.08
N PHE A 880 1.01 6.26 11.57
CA PHE A 880 0.73 4.92 11.04
C PHE A 880 -0.75 4.57 11.17
N ALA A 881 -1.38 4.94 12.30
CA ALA A 881 -2.82 4.75 12.50
C ALA A 881 -3.66 5.55 11.49
N LEU A 882 -3.29 6.78 11.12
CA LEU A 882 -3.98 7.57 10.09
C LEU A 882 -3.86 6.94 8.70
N GLN A 883 -2.66 6.48 8.31
CA GLN A 883 -2.44 5.78 7.03
C GLN A 883 -3.23 4.46 6.97
N GLN A 884 -3.19 3.65 8.03
CA GLN A 884 -3.96 2.41 8.13
C GLN A 884 -5.48 2.68 8.11
N TYR A 885 -5.92 3.78 8.70
CA TYR A 885 -7.31 4.20 8.67
C TYR A 885 -7.76 4.62 7.26
N LEU A 886 -6.93 5.34 6.50
CA LEU A 886 -7.24 5.68 5.10
C LEU A 886 -7.34 4.42 4.22
N LEU A 887 -6.45 3.44 4.38
CA LEU A 887 -6.55 2.14 3.69
C LEU A 887 -7.84 1.39 4.05
N ARG A 888 -8.31 1.49 5.29
CA ARG A 888 -9.62 0.95 5.71
C ARG A 888 -10.78 1.72 5.07
N LEU A 889 -10.68 3.04 4.89
CA LEU A 889 -11.69 3.83 4.19
C LEU A 889 -11.82 3.44 2.71
N ASP A 890 -10.72 3.14 2.01
CA ASP A 890 -10.79 2.67 0.61
C ASP A 890 -11.43 1.28 0.48
N ASN A 891 -11.17 0.37 1.42
CA ASN A 891 -11.91 -0.89 1.53
C ASN A 891 -13.42 -0.67 1.76
N LEU A 892 -13.79 0.33 2.58
CA LEU A 892 -15.19 0.73 2.78
C LEU A 892 -15.80 1.38 1.54
N ARG A 893 -15.05 2.20 0.78
CA ARG A 893 -15.46 2.78 -0.51
C ARG A 893 -15.78 1.68 -1.54
N SER A 894 -14.92 0.66 -1.62
CA SER A 894 -15.12 -0.51 -2.48
C SER A 894 -16.38 -1.30 -2.09
N ALA A 895 -16.65 -1.46 -0.79
CA ALA A 895 -17.91 -2.04 -0.32
C ALA A 895 -19.13 -1.12 -0.62
N ALA A 896 -19.01 0.20 -0.43
CA ALA A 896 -20.07 1.18 -0.66
C ALA A 896 -20.54 1.24 -2.13
N ALA A 897 -19.64 1.00 -3.09
CA ALA A 897 -19.98 0.88 -4.51
C ALA A 897 -20.95 -0.28 -4.81
N SER A 898 -20.93 -1.33 -3.99
CA SER A 898 -21.80 -2.50 -4.13
C SER A 898 -23.10 -2.42 -3.31
N GLU A 899 -23.33 -1.31 -2.61
CA GLU A 899 -24.53 -1.08 -1.81
C GLU A 899 -25.61 -0.43 -2.67
N PHE A 900 -26.76 -1.10 -2.83
CA PHE A 900 -27.91 -0.58 -3.57
C PHE A 900 -28.80 0.27 -2.66
N GLU A 901 -28.94 1.56 -2.97
CA GLU A 901 -29.85 2.49 -2.29
C GLU A 901 -30.82 3.12 -3.30
N LEU A 902 -32.05 3.39 -2.86
CA LEU A 902 -33.09 4.04 -3.67
C LEU A 902 -32.73 5.47 -4.11
N ARG A 903 -31.79 6.13 -3.41
CA ARG A 903 -31.32 7.49 -3.72
C ARG A 903 -30.36 7.54 -4.93
N GLY A 904 -29.83 6.39 -5.37
CA GLY A 904 -28.99 6.30 -6.56
C GLY A 904 -27.65 5.56 -6.36
N PRO A 905 -26.88 5.40 -7.45
CA PRO A 905 -25.56 4.77 -7.42
C PRO A 905 -24.55 5.61 -6.63
N PHE A 906 -23.63 4.95 -5.95
CA PHE A 906 -22.55 5.62 -5.22
C PHE A 906 -21.52 6.22 -6.20
N PRO A 907 -21.13 7.50 -6.08
CA PRO A 907 -20.19 8.15 -7.00
C PRO A 907 -18.74 7.73 -6.69
N ALA A 908 -18.43 6.45 -6.91
CA ALA A 908 -17.19 5.80 -6.49
C ALA A 908 -15.92 6.46 -7.03
N LYS A 909 -15.98 7.06 -8.23
CA LYS A 909 -14.85 7.75 -8.89
C LYS A 909 -14.51 9.09 -8.23
N ALA A 910 -15.50 9.90 -7.86
CA ALA A 910 -15.26 11.17 -7.17
C ALA A 910 -14.63 10.91 -5.80
N TYR A 911 -15.18 9.95 -5.05
CA TYR A 911 -14.60 9.54 -3.77
C TYR A 911 -13.21 8.86 -3.91
N GLU A 912 -12.87 8.30 -5.07
CA GLU A 912 -11.50 7.83 -5.36
C GLU A 912 -10.52 9.01 -5.42
N ARG A 913 -10.86 10.06 -6.20
CA ARG A 913 -10.06 11.31 -6.28
C ARG A 913 -9.87 11.95 -4.90
N ILE A 914 -10.93 11.99 -4.10
CA ILE A 914 -10.91 12.52 -2.73
C ILE A 914 -10.00 11.69 -1.80
N ILE A 915 -10.03 10.35 -1.88
CA ILE A 915 -9.08 9.49 -1.14
C ILE A 915 -7.65 9.74 -1.60
N ASP A 916 -7.40 9.81 -2.91
CA ASP A 916 -6.06 10.04 -3.46
C ASP A 916 -5.46 11.38 -3.02
N SER A 917 -6.25 12.46 -3.04
CA SER A 917 -5.82 13.75 -2.49
C SER A 917 -5.66 13.71 -0.96
N THR A 918 -6.52 13.01 -0.22
CA THR A 918 -6.34 12.81 1.24
C THR A 918 -5.06 12.02 1.55
N ASN A 919 -4.67 11.07 0.69
CA ASN A 919 -3.43 10.31 0.82
C ASN A 919 -2.21 11.25 0.67
N LYS A 920 -2.21 12.11 -0.34
CA LYS A 920 -1.15 13.12 -0.54
C LYS A 920 -1.12 14.16 0.59
N MET A 921 -2.27 14.49 1.20
CA MET A 921 -2.31 15.32 2.40
C MET A 921 -1.63 14.62 3.59
N LEU A 922 -1.84 13.30 3.77
CA LEU A 922 -1.12 12.53 4.79
C LEU A 922 0.38 12.41 4.47
N ASP A 923 0.76 12.23 3.20
CA ASP A 923 2.17 12.27 2.76
C ASP A 923 2.82 13.62 3.14
N ALA A 924 2.08 14.74 3.01
CA ALA A 924 2.53 16.08 3.40
C ALA A 924 2.65 16.24 4.93
N PHE A 925 1.69 15.73 5.72
CA PHE A 925 1.78 15.72 7.19
C PHE A 925 2.99 14.91 7.67
N HIS A 926 3.23 13.77 7.04
CA HIS A 926 4.38 12.91 7.30
C HIS A 926 5.70 13.62 6.95
N ALA A 927 5.79 14.25 5.77
CA ALA A 927 6.98 15.01 5.38
C ALA A 927 7.33 16.12 6.41
N MET A 928 6.32 16.79 6.96
CA MET A 928 6.50 17.74 8.06
C MET A 928 7.06 17.09 9.33
N ASN A 929 6.55 15.90 9.68
CA ASN A 929 6.97 15.15 10.86
C ASN A 929 8.44 14.71 10.78
N VAL A 930 8.90 14.27 9.61
CA VAL A 930 10.30 13.90 9.35
C VAL A 930 11.25 15.08 9.55
N VAL A 931 10.87 16.27 9.09
CA VAL A 931 11.66 17.49 9.29
C VAL A 931 11.78 17.83 10.78
N ILE A 932 10.70 17.71 11.54
CA ILE A 932 10.68 17.97 12.99
C ILE A 932 11.49 16.93 13.78
N GLN A 933 11.41 15.65 13.40
CA GLN A 933 12.13 14.57 14.08
C GLN A 933 13.64 14.61 13.87
N LYS A 934 14.11 15.25 12.79
CA LYS A 934 15.54 15.38 12.52
C LYS A 934 16.23 16.36 13.49
N ASP A 935 15.58 17.48 13.79
CA ASP A 935 16.13 18.56 14.60
C ASP A 935 15.26 18.84 15.86
N LEU A 936 15.30 17.89 16.81
CA LEU A 936 14.55 17.91 18.07
C LEU A 936 14.88 19.10 19.01
N THR A 937 16.03 19.75 18.81
CA THR A 937 16.48 20.89 19.60
C THR A 937 16.84 22.06 18.68
N ALA A 938 15.98 23.08 18.63
CA ALA A 938 16.22 24.25 17.80
C ALA A 938 17.50 25.00 18.19
N SER A 939 18.26 25.39 17.16
CA SER A 939 19.38 26.35 17.22
C SER A 939 18.91 27.67 17.83
N GLU A 940 19.82 28.42 18.47
CA GLU A 940 19.49 29.72 19.06
C GLU A 940 18.89 30.68 18.00
N GLY A 941 19.43 30.65 16.77
CA GLY A 941 18.91 31.42 15.64
C GLY A 941 17.52 30.96 15.19
N GLU A 942 17.27 29.65 15.11
CA GLU A 942 15.94 29.08 14.81
C GLU A 942 14.91 29.53 15.83
N THR A 943 15.20 29.46 17.14
CA THR A 943 14.22 29.85 18.17
C THR A 943 13.80 31.32 18.05
N ILE A 944 14.69 32.22 17.61
CA ILE A 944 14.38 33.63 17.42
C ILE A 944 13.53 33.82 16.15
N LEU A 945 13.89 33.18 15.04
CA LEU A 945 13.15 33.22 13.78
C LEU A 945 11.73 32.63 13.92
N LEU A 946 11.60 31.53 14.67
CA LEU A 946 10.32 30.88 14.96
C LEU A 946 9.41 31.71 15.88
N LYS A 947 9.98 32.42 16.86
CA LYS A 947 9.26 33.42 17.68
C LYS A 947 8.75 34.57 16.81
N TYR A 948 9.60 35.10 15.92
CA TYR A 948 9.23 36.22 15.04
C TYR A 948 8.10 35.89 14.05
N THR A 949 8.05 34.64 13.59
CA THR A 949 7.04 34.16 12.62
C THR A 949 5.76 33.60 13.24
N ALA A 950 5.70 33.44 14.57
CA ALA A 950 4.65 32.69 15.27
C ALA A 950 3.22 33.12 14.91
N ASP A 951 2.91 34.43 14.89
CA ASP A 951 1.55 34.92 14.62
C ASP A 951 1.01 34.54 13.24
N GLU A 952 1.86 34.59 12.20
CA GLU A 952 1.44 34.28 10.83
C GLU A 952 1.34 32.77 10.63
N ARG A 953 2.25 31.99 11.23
CA ARG A 953 2.17 30.52 11.24
C ARG A 953 0.90 30.05 11.95
N ALA A 954 0.58 30.60 13.12
CA ALA A 954 -0.65 30.31 13.85
C ALA A 954 -1.91 30.67 13.05
N GLN A 955 -1.94 31.82 12.37
CA GLN A 955 -3.03 32.18 11.46
C GLN A 955 -3.17 31.17 10.31
N LEU A 956 -2.08 30.81 9.64
CA LEU A 956 -2.08 29.87 8.52
C LEU A 956 -2.55 28.47 8.94
N CYS A 957 -2.01 27.93 10.04
CA CYS A 957 -2.44 26.66 10.62
C CYS A 957 -3.92 26.67 11.03
N SER A 958 -4.41 27.78 11.61
CA SER A 958 -5.82 27.96 11.96
C SER A 958 -6.74 27.96 10.74
N ARG A 959 -6.35 28.62 9.64
CA ARG A 959 -7.12 28.63 8.37
C ARG A 959 -7.23 27.23 7.77
N ILE A 960 -6.13 26.47 7.73
CA ILE A 960 -6.09 25.08 7.23
C ILE A 960 -6.96 24.17 8.10
N SER A 961 -6.85 24.28 9.43
CA SER A 961 -7.72 23.57 10.37
C SER A 961 -9.20 23.86 10.14
N HIS A 962 -9.55 25.11 9.87
CA HIS A 962 -10.92 25.52 9.56
C HIS A 962 -11.42 24.97 8.22
N LEU A 963 -10.59 24.96 7.16
CA LEU A 963 -10.94 24.34 5.88
C LEU A 963 -11.25 22.84 6.05
N PHE A 964 -10.39 22.10 6.78
CA PHE A 964 -10.68 20.69 7.12
C PHE A 964 -12.01 20.52 7.86
N GLN A 965 -12.34 21.40 8.81
CA GLN A 965 -13.62 21.36 9.54
C GLN A 965 -14.83 21.65 8.64
N VAL A 966 -14.73 22.60 7.71
CA VAL A 966 -15.79 22.93 6.75
C VAL A 966 -16.01 21.80 5.75
N LEU A 967 -14.94 21.27 5.14
CA LEU A 967 -15.02 20.14 4.20
C LEU A 967 -15.58 18.88 4.90
N ALA A 968 -15.14 18.59 6.13
CA ALA A 968 -15.68 17.48 6.92
C ALA A 968 -17.16 17.67 7.28
N SER A 969 -17.60 18.90 7.57
CA SER A 969 -19.00 19.21 7.87
C SER A 969 -19.89 19.07 6.63
N SER A 970 -19.45 19.60 5.48
CA SER A 970 -20.14 19.44 4.19
C SER A 970 -20.27 17.96 3.80
N LEU A 971 -19.17 17.19 3.86
CA LEU A 971 -19.19 15.76 3.57
C LEU A 971 -20.14 14.97 4.48
N LYS A 972 -20.18 15.30 5.78
CA LYS A 972 -20.98 14.59 6.78
C LYS A 972 -22.46 14.96 6.73
N LEU A 973 -22.78 16.21 6.44
CA LEU A 973 -24.15 16.70 6.29
C LEU A 973 -24.70 16.52 4.86
N GLU A 974 -23.85 16.12 3.92
CA GLU A 974 -24.12 16.08 2.46
C GLU A 974 -24.63 17.42 1.93
N PHE A 975 -24.04 18.49 2.45
CA PHE A 975 -24.55 19.83 2.33
C PHE A 975 -23.63 20.68 1.42
N PRO A 976 -24.18 21.48 0.47
CA PRO A 976 -23.41 22.28 -0.46
C PRO A 976 -22.43 23.25 0.23
N LEU A 977 -21.31 23.52 -0.43
CA LEU A 977 -20.28 24.45 0.09
C LEU A 977 -20.67 25.91 -0.15
N SER A 978 -20.12 26.81 0.66
CA SER A 978 -20.27 28.27 0.45
C SER A 978 -19.46 28.75 -0.74
N ASP A 979 -20.06 29.59 -1.58
CA ASP A 979 -19.47 30.17 -2.81
C ASP A 979 -18.08 30.82 -2.60
N ALA A 980 -17.83 31.41 -1.42
CA ALA A 980 -16.54 31.98 -1.04
C ALA A 980 -15.94 31.30 0.20
N LEU A 981 -15.09 30.28 0.00
CA LEU A 981 -14.22 29.76 1.05
C LEU A 981 -12.93 30.59 1.19
N PRO A 982 -12.38 30.77 2.41
CA PRO A 982 -11.20 31.59 2.62
C PRO A 982 -9.93 30.90 2.07
N ASP A 983 -9.28 31.53 1.10
CA ASP A 983 -8.01 31.05 0.56
C ASP A 983 -6.86 31.20 1.57
N THR A 984 -5.93 30.25 1.56
CA THR A 984 -4.71 30.24 2.38
C THR A 984 -3.52 30.95 1.71
N SER A 985 -3.58 31.23 0.41
CA SER A 985 -2.57 32.01 -0.34
C SER A 985 -2.13 33.27 0.41
N ASN A 986 -3.08 34.18 0.66
CA ASN A 986 -2.85 35.43 1.38
C ASN A 986 -2.18 35.27 2.76
N ALA A 987 -2.40 34.15 3.46
CA ALA A 987 -1.77 33.88 4.76
C ALA A 987 -0.35 33.31 4.60
N ARG A 988 -0.12 32.48 3.58
CA ARG A 988 1.21 32.00 3.18
C ARG A 988 2.12 33.15 2.72
N ASP A 989 1.58 34.06 1.92
CA ASP A 989 2.34 35.15 1.33
C ASP A 989 2.73 36.20 2.39
N ARG A 990 1.87 36.42 3.40
CA ARG A 990 2.22 37.20 4.61
C ARG A 990 3.34 36.57 5.43
N LEU A 991 3.32 35.25 5.61
CA LEU A 991 4.38 34.53 6.30
C LEU A 991 5.72 34.68 5.55
N LEU A 992 5.72 34.52 4.23
CA LEU A 992 6.89 34.78 3.37
C LEU A 992 7.41 36.21 3.52
N ALA A 993 6.52 37.21 3.43
CA ALA A 993 6.88 38.63 3.62
C ALA A 993 7.48 38.90 5.02
N LYS A 994 6.97 38.26 6.08
CA LYS A 994 7.49 38.43 7.44
C LYS A 994 8.88 37.79 7.62
N ILE A 995 9.14 36.62 7.03
CA ILE A 995 10.48 36.01 7.00
C ILE A 995 11.47 36.91 6.24
N PHE A 996 11.03 37.49 5.12
CA PHE A 996 11.83 38.45 4.36
C PHE A 996 12.15 39.71 5.19
N HIS A 997 11.16 40.31 5.88
CA HIS A 997 11.39 41.44 6.78
C HIS A 997 12.39 41.12 7.89
N TYR A 998 12.30 39.93 8.50
CA TYR A 998 13.26 39.48 9.49
C TYR A 998 14.69 39.47 8.91
N ARG A 999 14.88 38.79 7.77
CA ARG A 999 16.19 38.66 7.12
C ARG A 999 16.77 40.00 6.68
N LYS A 1000 15.93 40.93 6.20
CA LYS A 1000 16.31 42.31 5.87
C LYS A 1000 16.78 43.09 7.10
N ASN A 1001 16.11 42.92 8.24
CA ASN A 1001 16.49 43.58 9.49
C ASN A 1001 17.78 43.00 10.07
N VAL A 1002 17.98 41.68 10.00
CA VAL A 1002 19.24 41.02 10.43
C VAL A 1002 20.42 41.46 9.55
N ALA A 1003 20.25 41.50 8.22
CA ALA A 1003 21.27 42.02 7.29
C ALA A 1003 21.55 43.53 7.46
N SER A 1004 20.64 44.27 8.12
CA SER A 1004 20.86 45.67 8.50
C SER A 1004 21.56 45.81 9.87
N ALA A 1005 21.64 44.74 10.64
CA ALA A 1005 22.14 44.70 12.01
C ALA A 1005 23.50 43.98 12.15
N GLU A 1006 24.16 43.63 11.03
CA GLU A 1006 25.52 43.04 11.01
C GLU A 1006 26.60 43.96 11.60
N GLU A 1007 26.28 45.23 11.87
CA GLU A 1007 27.18 46.18 12.54
C GLU A 1007 27.26 46.01 14.08
N ASP A 1008 26.38 45.20 14.70
CA ASP A 1008 26.26 45.12 16.18
C ASP A 1008 26.74 43.75 16.75
N PRO A 1009 27.89 43.68 17.47
CA PRO A 1009 28.53 42.41 17.86
C PRO A 1009 27.77 41.51 18.84
N ASN A 1010 26.64 41.95 19.39
CA ASN A 1010 25.90 41.29 20.47
C ASN A 1010 24.66 40.51 20.01
N ASN A 1011 24.33 40.51 18.71
CA ASN A 1011 23.13 39.85 18.20
C ASN A 1011 23.49 38.45 17.65
N PRO A 1012 22.85 37.35 18.09
CA PRO A 1012 23.15 36.02 17.58
C PRO A 1012 22.87 35.92 16.07
N LEU A 1013 23.90 35.58 15.30
CA LEU A 1013 23.84 35.43 13.84
C LEU A 1013 23.03 34.17 13.47
N VAL A 1014 21.81 34.40 12.98
CA VAL A 1014 20.98 33.35 12.36
C VAL A 1014 21.65 32.90 11.07
N LYS A 1015 21.98 31.61 10.98
CA LYS A 1015 22.60 30.97 9.82
C LYS A 1015 21.55 30.67 8.74
N ASP A 1016 21.99 30.46 7.51
CA ASP A 1016 21.10 29.98 6.44
C ASP A 1016 20.48 28.60 6.74
N GLU A 1017 21.17 27.77 7.54
CA GLU A 1017 20.69 26.48 8.07
C GLU A 1017 19.40 26.66 8.90
N ASP A 1018 19.32 27.71 9.72
CA ASP A 1018 18.21 27.98 10.64
C ASP A 1018 16.89 28.36 9.91
N TYR A 1019 16.92 28.61 8.60
CA TYR A 1019 15.71 28.91 7.81
C TYR A 1019 15.07 27.66 7.18
N GLU A 1020 15.79 26.54 7.10
CA GLU A 1020 15.41 25.37 6.31
C GLU A 1020 14.09 24.76 6.76
N MET A 1021 13.86 24.68 8.08
CA MET A 1021 12.64 24.14 8.66
C MET A 1021 11.39 24.98 8.34
N ILE A 1022 11.51 26.31 8.30
CA ILE A 1022 10.40 27.20 7.95
C ILE A 1022 10.10 27.12 6.44
N TYR A 1023 11.12 26.98 5.60
CA TYR A 1023 10.94 26.73 4.18
C TYR A 1023 10.27 25.40 3.88
N ALA A 1024 10.65 24.33 4.59
CA ALA A 1024 9.94 23.05 4.53
C ALA A 1024 8.46 23.22 4.92
N PHE A 1025 8.17 23.90 6.04
CA PHE A 1025 6.81 24.19 6.47
C PHE A 1025 5.98 24.95 5.41
N ILE A 1026 6.55 25.96 4.75
CA ILE A 1026 5.86 26.73 3.70
C ILE A 1026 5.56 25.86 2.48
N LEU A 1027 6.54 25.06 2.02
CA LEU A 1027 6.37 24.17 0.86
C LEU A 1027 5.30 23.11 1.12
N VAL A 1028 5.37 22.44 2.27
CA VAL A 1028 4.37 21.43 2.69
C VAL A 1028 2.99 22.08 2.84
N THR A 1029 2.91 23.27 3.41
CA THR A 1029 1.65 24.02 3.53
C THR A 1029 1.07 24.41 2.17
N GLY A 1030 1.90 24.79 1.20
CA GLY A 1030 1.49 25.06 -0.18
C GLY A 1030 0.87 23.83 -0.85
N GLN A 1031 1.50 22.67 -0.71
CA GLN A 1031 0.98 21.40 -1.23
C GLN A 1031 -0.34 21.01 -0.55
N LEU A 1032 -0.42 21.15 0.77
CA LEU A 1032 -1.62 20.89 1.55
C LEU A 1032 -2.79 21.77 1.09
N SER A 1033 -2.53 23.06 0.81
CA SER A 1033 -3.51 23.98 0.21
C SER A 1033 -3.97 23.54 -1.18
N GLU A 1034 -3.06 23.12 -2.06
CA GLU A 1034 -3.43 22.71 -3.41
C GLU A 1034 -4.32 21.45 -3.42
N GLU A 1035 -4.00 20.45 -2.61
CA GLU A 1035 -4.84 19.27 -2.46
C GLU A 1035 -6.19 19.60 -1.79
N LEU A 1036 -6.22 20.54 -0.82
CA LEU A 1036 -7.48 21.01 -0.21
C LEU A 1036 -8.38 21.68 -1.25
N LYS A 1037 -7.80 22.52 -2.13
CA LYS A 1037 -8.51 23.13 -3.27
C LYS A 1037 -8.99 22.12 -4.31
N ARG A 1038 -8.37 20.93 -4.41
CA ARG A 1038 -8.85 19.84 -5.28
C ARG A 1038 -10.02 19.10 -4.63
N VAL A 1039 -9.89 18.74 -3.35
CA VAL A 1039 -10.99 18.12 -2.56
C VAL A 1039 -12.20 19.04 -2.48
N GLN A 1040 -12.01 20.35 -2.33
CA GLN A 1040 -13.08 21.35 -2.39
C GLN A 1040 -13.89 21.22 -3.69
N ARG A 1041 -13.22 21.24 -4.86
CA ARG A 1041 -13.87 21.07 -6.17
C ARG A 1041 -14.56 19.72 -6.32
N ASP A 1042 -13.96 18.64 -5.84
CA ASP A 1042 -14.60 17.32 -5.81
C ASP A 1042 -15.87 17.27 -4.93
N ILE A 1043 -15.95 18.10 -3.88
CA ILE A 1043 -17.13 18.23 -3.01
C ILE A 1043 -18.18 19.15 -3.64
N GLU A 1044 -17.77 20.24 -4.30
CA GLU A 1044 -18.65 21.11 -5.11
C GLU A 1044 -19.30 20.32 -6.25
N ASP A 1045 -18.54 19.46 -6.96
CA ASP A 1045 -19.04 18.51 -7.97
C ASP A 1045 -20.09 17.52 -7.40
N LEU A 1046 -20.02 17.19 -6.10
CA LEU A 1046 -20.85 16.17 -5.44
C LEU A 1046 -22.14 16.71 -4.80
N PHE A 1047 -22.09 17.89 -4.18
CA PHE A 1047 -23.21 18.46 -3.43
C PHE A 1047 -23.69 19.82 -3.97
N GLY A 1048 -22.94 20.44 -4.88
CA GLY A 1048 -23.20 21.78 -5.40
C GLY A 1048 -22.66 22.91 -4.50
N VAL A 1049 -22.89 24.13 -4.96
CA VAL A 1049 -22.62 25.38 -4.24
C VAL A 1049 -23.92 25.89 -3.61
N MET A 1050 -23.83 26.53 -2.44
CA MET A 1050 -24.98 27.15 -1.78
C MET A 1050 -25.56 28.27 -2.63
N ASP A 1051 -26.80 28.09 -3.08
CA ASP A 1051 -27.63 29.11 -3.70
C ASP A 1051 -28.77 29.51 -2.77
N GLU A 1052 -29.16 30.79 -2.80
CA GLU A 1052 -30.18 31.39 -1.95
C GLU A 1052 -31.56 30.73 -2.14
N ASN A 1053 -31.79 30.14 -3.33
CA ASN A 1053 -32.99 29.36 -3.64
C ASN A 1053 -33.13 28.08 -2.80
N LEU A 1054 -32.04 27.51 -2.29
CA LEU A 1054 -32.03 26.21 -1.60
C LEU A 1054 -32.57 26.29 -0.16
N PHE A 1055 -32.65 27.51 0.40
CA PHE A 1055 -33.12 27.81 1.76
C PHE A 1055 -34.39 28.66 1.81
N LYS A 1056 -35.12 28.80 0.70
CA LYS A 1056 -36.43 29.47 0.72
C LYS A 1056 -37.41 28.67 1.58
N LEU A 1057 -37.65 29.17 2.79
CA LEU A 1057 -38.68 28.69 3.70
C LEU A 1057 -40.06 28.99 3.09
N THR A 1058 -40.64 28.01 2.40
CA THR A 1058 -42.01 28.03 1.85
C THR A 1058 -43.05 27.72 2.92
#